data_AF-A0A9D6FIJ2-F1
#
_entry.id   AF-A0A9D6FIJ2-F1
#
_cell.length_a   1.000
_cell.length_b   1.000
_cell.length_c   1.000
_cell.angle_alpha   90.00
_cell.angle_beta   90.00
_cell.angle_gamma   90.00
#
_symmetry.space_group_name_H-M   'P 1'
#
loop_
_entity.id
_entity.type
_entity.pdbx_description
1 polymer ?
#
loop_
_entity_poly.entity_id
_entity_poly.type
_entity_poly.pdbx_seq_one_letter_code
_entity_poly.pdbx_strand_id
1 'polypeptide(L)'
;MKTRSARGAVALLAAVTLLASQPLGAAGKDNLDFSGKWNGAHSKLLRLVIPAWEEPMQPDMGWERQPKGTVKEHAKDRPGTVIISSGFTWDRLIVYENRLEKGDENDLPKGKEVLMEIPVKGGVSGIAVGDYNSDHNQDFAFADYHSNKVETYFGDGKGHFSKGATIPVGRGPVEIISGDFNGDGETDIATANVRSQTMTVASGSGDGKFRPSTTYRMPQDLAARELYAVSTGTCADYSALQSALGSAHMEANNERRLQKYVNQSEKAYDRGNGRRALDRMESFVSYLDRMSDSKLSNAAEQNLRTLAESLISEILDGCAMSVTLTATPGGIASGGSSLLTWTSAGATSAEIDNGIGTVTTNGSTPVNPDHTTTYSIMVTGEGGTKTASAVVTVGAVSDIIYVDANRGSDASGNGTPDNPYRTMTKGCAVAVGAAPMSAQNASATKTVLAAGGLYSADTGEVFPITVPAGTILRGAGSSRTVIMGSGAYTSPGLGAINLAVRLGNASEIGSLKVVSTGGGTGVLVENVVATVTDCSITGCERDGIDVGGSGELSLLNSTVSDNVGQGVWAANTSRLNLSGNTFSGNGLAGVFVTSTASNLIQAQQFLNDAVQSVLTGTGLTVQNNTFTDTTGSPGAIASLLSGTTITNNTITGDFGYGVLSFFGDTATISSNVIDGPTAGIFTIYYAAPTISSNSITNCFRGVYSYFLDFSTITGNTITECGRGMRLSNYSYATVTGNSISGNSQGIQMSTYVYATVTGNTLTNNQNGITEFYYSDPAVTGNTVTGGETGILVSLYTAGDFSSNTITGNSNFGVEVYLAYPDFDPPGLGLNTIMNLGAGADANISNCGPFGVDAQNNTWDNVVPTAATPCTATGVDVAETIGGSVTY
;
A
#
# COMPACT_ATOMS: atom_id res chain seq x y z
N MET A 1 -13.73 -8.79 -13.96
CA MET A 1 -12.84 -9.97 -13.91
C MET A 1 -12.82 -10.48 -12.47
N LYS A 2 -13.26 -11.71 -12.20
CA LYS A 2 -13.25 -12.35 -10.87
C LYS A 2 -12.58 -13.73 -10.97
N THR A 3 -11.28 -13.79 -11.24
CA THR A 3 -10.54 -15.06 -11.24
C THR A 3 -9.80 -15.23 -9.91
N ARG A 4 -10.09 -16.34 -9.21
CA ARG A 4 -9.41 -16.81 -7.98
C ARG A 4 -8.14 -17.63 -8.27
N SER A 5 -7.54 -17.48 -9.45
CA SER A 5 -6.20 -17.97 -9.77
C SER A 5 -5.47 -16.90 -10.58
N ALA A 6 -4.97 -15.88 -9.87
CA ALA A 6 -4.22 -14.77 -10.44
C ALA A 6 -2.69 -15.01 -10.45
N ARG A 7 -2.26 -16.29 -10.41
CA ARG A 7 -0.85 -16.66 -10.16
C ARG A 7 0.04 -16.72 -11.42
N GLY A 8 -0.49 -16.72 -12.65
CA GLY A 8 0.35 -16.65 -13.86
C GLY A 8 -0.17 -15.79 -14.99
N ALA A 9 -1.43 -15.36 -14.96
CA ALA A 9 -1.96 -14.47 -15.98
C ALA A 9 -1.26 -13.10 -16.01
N VAL A 10 -0.72 -12.58 -14.90
CA VAL A 10 -0.17 -11.21 -14.80
C VAL A 10 1.32 -11.12 -15.15
N ALA A 11 2.13 -12.14 -14.82
CA ALA A 11 3.51 -12.24 -15.30
C ALA A 11 3.54 -12.37 -16.84
N LEU A 12 2.53 -13.04 -17.40
CA LEU A 12 2.32 -13.11 -18.83
C LEU A 12 1.71 -11.84 -19.41
N LEU A 13 0.73 -11.21 -18.75
CA LEU A 13 0.15 -9.95 -19.21
C LEU A 13 1.22 -8.86 -19.31
N ALA A 14 2.14 -8.74 -18.35
CA ALA A 14 3.21 -7.75 -18.40
C ALA A 14 4.19 -7.97 -19.58
N ALA A 15 4.46 -9.23 -19.95
CA ALA A 15 5.29 -9.57 -21.11
C ALA A 15 4.54 -9.38 -22.45
N VAL A 16 3.24 -9.68 -22.49
CA VAL A 16 2.38 -9.55 -23.69
C VAL A 16 1.95 -8.10 -23.94
N THR A 17 1.83 -7.28 -22.88
CA THR A 17 1.50 -5.84 -23.00
C THR A 17 2.64 -5.04 -23.64
N LEU A 18 3.88 -5.57 -23.64
CA LEU A 18 4.99 -4.97 -24.38
C LEU A 18 4.94 -5.23 -25.90
N LEU A 19 4.08 -6.15 -26.39
CA LEU A 19 4.04 -6.58 -27.79
C LEU A 19 2.71 -6.29 -28.52
N ALA A 20 1.63 -5.94 -27.83
CA ALA A 20 0.31 -5.77 -28.45
C ALA A 20 -0.28 -4.37 -28.21
N SER A 21 0.18 -3.39 -28.98
CA SER A 21 -0.58 -2.15 -29.21
C SER A 21 -1.64 -2.40 -30.30
N GLN A 22 -2.94 -2.33 -29.95
CA GLN A 22 -4.12 -1.84 -30.73
C GLN A 22 -5.44 -2.47 -30.18
N PRO A 23 -6.61 -1.78 -30.27
CA PRO A 23 -7.78 -2.02 -29.38
C PRO A 23 -8.97 -2.71 -30.06
N LEU A 24 -9.74 -3.54 -29.34
CA LEU A 24 -11.10 -3.93 -29.73
C LEU A 24 -12.05 -4.17 -28.54
N GLY A 25 -13.10 -3.35 -28.47
CA GLY A 25 -14.53 -3.75 -28.49
C GLY A 25 -15.14 -4.58 -27.35
N ALA A 26 -16.12 -3.99 -26.66
CA ALA A 26 -16.93 -4.58 -25.59
C ALA A 26 -18.00 -5.60 -26.09
N ALA A 27 -18.23 -6.68 -25.33
CA ALA A 27 -19.54 -7.33 -25.16
C ALA A 27 -19.58 -8.36 -24.00
N GLY A 28 -20.61 -8.28 -23.15
CA GLY A 28 -21.29 -9.45 -22.56
C GLY A 28 -20.86 -9.97 -21.18
N LYS A 29 -21.80 -9.93 -20.21
CA LYS A 29 -21.75 -10.56 -18.87
C LYS A 29 -22.05 -12.07 -18.98
N ASP A 30 -21.29 -12.93 -18.29
CA ASP A 30 -21.70 -14.14 -17.56
C ASP A 30 -20.48 -14.90 -17.00
N ASN A 31 -20.71 -15.82 -16.06
CA ASN A 31 -19.74 -16.57 -15.22
C ASN A 31 -18.43 -17.03 -15.90
N LEU A 32 -17.32 -17.04 -15.14
CA LEU A 32 -16.03 -17.60 -15.57
C LEU A 32 -16.11 -19.12 -15.73
N ASP A 33 -16.40 -19.53 -16.96
CA ASP A 33 -16.26 -20.87 -17.50
C ASP A 33 -15.03 -20.86 -18.43
N PHE A 34 -13.97 -21.61 -18.12
CA PHE A 34 -12.90 -21.87 -19.10
C PHE A 34 -13.37 -23.00 -20.04
N SER A 35 -14.47 -22.77 -20.73
CA SER A 35 -14.99 -23.68 -21.76
C SER A 35 -14.45 -23.21 -23.13
N GLY A 36 -13.42 -23.87 -23.66
CA GLY A 36 -13.15 -23.80 -25.09
C GLY A 36 -14.31 -24.47 -25.83
N LYS A 37 -15.02 -23.74 -26.70
CA LYS A 37 -16.00 -24.37 -27.59
C LYS A 37 -15.25 -25.15 -28.66
N TRP A 38 -15.40 -26.47 -28.65
CA TRP A 38 -15.07 -27.32 -29.79
C TRP A 38 -16.04 -27.01 -30.96
N ASN A 39 -15.52 -26.59 -32.11
CA ASN A 39 -16.32 -26.45 -33.32
C ASN A 39 -16.43 -27.81 -34.01
N GLY A 40 -17.52 -28.53 -33.73
CA GLY A 40 -18.00 -29.59 -34.62
C GLY A 40 -18.76 -30.71 -33.92
N ALA A 41 -20.06 -30.85 -34.17
CA ALA A 41 -20.78 -32.11 -34.32
C ALA A 41 -20.81 -33.14 -33.13
N HIS A 42 -19.66 -33.67 -32.75
CA HIS A 42 -19.47 -34.94 -32.03
C HIS A 42 -18.40 -34.88 -30.95
N SER A 43 -18.50 -33.90 -30.07
CA SER A 43 -17.31 -33.31 -29.49
C SER A 43 -17.40 -33.20 -27.94
N LYS A 44 -16.47 -33.83 -27.20
CA LYS A 44 -16.40 -33.77 -25.72
C LYS A 44 -15.79 -32.44 -25.23
N LEU A 45 -16.38 -31.85 -24.20
CA LEU A 45 -15.86 -30.63 -23.54
C LEU A 45 -14.75 -30.99 -22.54
N LEU A 46 -13.65 -30.24 -22.53
CA LEU A 46 -12.61 -30.33 -21.49
C LEU A 46 -12.87 -29.26 -20.43
N ARG A 47 -12.99 -29.65 -19.16
CA ARG A 47 -13.19 -28.72 -18.03
C ARG A 47 -12.19 -28.98 -16.92
N LEU A 48 -11.48 -27.93 -16.50
CA LEU A 48 -10.46 -28.01 -15.45
C LEU A 48 -11.11 -27.81 -14.07
N VAL A 49 -10.87 -28.74 -13.13
CA VAL A 49 -11.25 -28.59 -11.72
C VAL A 49 -10.00 -28.75 -10.87
N ILE A 50 -9.42 -27.63 -10.46
CA ILE A 50 -8.47 -27.61 -9.36
C ILE A 50 -9.32 -27.47 -8.10
N PRO A 51 -9.24 -28.37 -7.11
CA PRO A 51 -9.92 -28.15 -5.84
C PRO A 51 -9.46 -26.79 -5.30
N ALA A 52 -10.41 -25.86 -5.17
CA ALA A 52 -10.17 -24.64 -4.43
C ALA A 52 -9.73 -25.06 -3.02
N TRP A 53 -8.70 -24.39 -2.50
CA TRP A 53 -8.44 -24.35 -1.07
C TRP A 53 -9.74 -23.90 -0.37
N GLU A 54 -10.56 -24.84 0.08
CA GLU A 54 -11.37 -24.67 1.28
C GLU A 54 -10.51 -25.20 2.42
N GLU A 55 -10.16 -24.29 3.33
CA GLU A 55 -9.44 -24.60 4.56
C GLU A 55 -10.08 -25.83 5.22
N PRO A 56 -9.32 -26.87 5.61
CA PRO A 56 -9.70 -27.53 6.83
C PRO A 56 -9.60 -26.45 7.91
N MET A 57 -10.74 -25.93 8.36
CA MET A 57 -10.82 -25.23 9.64
C MET A 57 -10.02 -26.07 10.62
N GLN A 58 -8.87 -25.55 11.08
CA GLN A 58 -8.23 -26.22 12.21
C GLN A 58 -9.08 -25.98 13.45
N PRO A 59 -9.24 -27.02 14.27
CA PRO A 59 -10.24 -27.07 15.32
C PRO A 59 -9.74 -26.31 16.54
N ASP A 60 -10.49 -25.31 16.97
CA ASP A 60 -10.38 -24.81 18.33
C ASP A 60 -10.69 -26.00 19.27
N MET A 61 -9.79 -26.29 20.21
CA MET A 61 -9.77 -27.54 20.97
C MET A 61 -11.09 -27.85 21.71
N GLY A 62 -11.72 -28.99 21.37
CA GLY A 62 -12.69 -29.68 22.23
C GLY A 62 -13.87 -30.35 21.51
N TRP A 63 -13.88 -31.70 21.58
CA TRP A 63 -14.98 -32.65 21.32
C TRP A 63 -15.11 -33.25 19.90
N GLU A 64 -15.02 -34.59 19.86
CA GLU A 64 -15.12 -35.49 18.72
C GLU A 64 -16.31 -35.20 17.80
N ARG A 65 -16.05 -34.79 16.56
CA ARG A 65 -16.87 -35.17 15.40
C ARG A 65 -15.97 -35.44 14.19
N GLN A 66 -16.02 -36.68 13.71
CA GLN A 66 -15.37 -37.09 12.46
C GLN A 66 -15.87 -36.22 11.28
N PRO A 67 -15.01 -35.74 10.36
CA PRO A 67 -15.45 -34.96 9.22
C PRO A 67 -16.17 -35.86 8.22
N LYS A 68 -17.50 -35.75 8.14
CA LYS A 68 -18.26 -36.16 6.94
C LYS A 68 -18.07 -35.07 5.88
N GLY A 69 -17.06 -35.22 5.03
CA GLY A 69 -16.84 -34.33 3.88
C GLY A 69 -17.87 -34.58 2.79
N THR A 70 -18.82 -33.66 2.63
CA THR A 70 -19.62 -33.55 1.40
C THR A 70 -18.85 -32.71 0.39
N VAL A 71 -18.37 -33.32 -0.69
CA VAL A 71 -18.07 -32.59 -1.92
C VAL A 71 -19.37 -31.87 -2.30
N LYS A 72 -19.39 -30.53 -2.35
CA LYS A 72 -20.51 -29.82 -2.98
C LYS A 72 -20.50 -30.17 -4.46
N GLU A 73 -21.26 -31.21 -4.83
CA GLU A 73 -21.46 -31.62 -6.21
C GLU A 73 -22.15 -30.49 -6.98
N HIS A 74 -21.45 -29.93 -7.98
CA HIS A 74 -22.07 -29.05 -8.94
C HIS A 74 -22.80 -29.90 -10.00
N ALA A 75 -24.10 -30.13 -9.78
CA ALA A 75 -25.03 -30.82 -10.68
C ALA A 75 -25.28 -30.07 -12.03
N LYS A 76 -24.26 -29.45 -12.64
CA LYS A 76 -24.36 -28.68 -13.90
C LYS A 76 -23.46 -29.17 -15.04
N ASP A 77 -22.57 -30.12 -14.82
CA ASP A 77 -21.69 -30.62 -15.88
C ASP A 77 -22.43 -31.54 -16.87
N ARG A 78 -22.23 -31.33 -18.16
CA ARG A 78 -22.86 -32.14 -19.21
C ARG A 78 -22.25 -33.56 -19.22
N PRO A 79 -23.05 -34.62 -19.41
CA PRO A 79 -22.54 -35.96 -19.69
C PRO A 79 -21.58 -35.92 -20.90
N GLY A 80 -20.43 -36.57 -20.79
CA GLY A 80 -19.37 -36.58 -21.80
C GLY A 80 -18.27 -35.53 -21.60
N THR A 81 -18.28 -34.75 -20.52
CA THR A 81 -17.22 -33.78 -20.21
C THR A 81 -16.00 -34.50 -19.61
N VAL A 82 -14.81 -34.24 -20.13
CA VAL A 82 -13.54 -34.73 -19.55
C VAL A 82 -13.03 -33.72 -18.53
N ILE A 83 -12.72 -34.19 -17.32
CA ILE A 83 -12.29 -33.37 -16.20
C ILE A 83 -10.90 -33.80 -15.76
N ILE A 84 -10.01 -32.83 -15.56
CA ILE A 84 -8.65 -33.02 -15.01
C ILE A 84 -8.63 -32.46 -13.59
N SER A 85 -8.21 -33.25 -12.61
CA SER A 85 -8.17 -32.89 -11.18
C SER A 85 -6.94 -33.46 -10.47
N SER A 86 -6.39 -32.73 -9.50
CA SER A 86 -5.38 -33.26 -8.58
C SER A 86 -6.02 -34.20 -7.55
N GLY A 87 -5.45 -35.39 -7.34
CA GLY A 87 -5.89 -36.28 -6.27
C GLY A 87 -5.65 -35.69 -4.87
N PHE A 88 -6.41 -36.14 -3.86
CA PHE A 88 -6.31 -35.68 -2.46
C PHE A 88 -4.93 -35.89 -1.83
N THR A 89 -4.11 -36.77 -2.40
CA THR A 89 -2.79 -37.18 -1.90
C THR A 89 -1.63 -36.48 -2.60
N TRP A 90 -1.88 -35.56 -3.53
CA TRP A 90 -0.87 -34.72 -4.24
C TRP A 90 0.26 -35.48 -4.98
N ASP A 91 0.15 -36.81 -5.05
CA ASP A 91 1.07 -37.73 -5.73
C ASP A 91 0.55 -38.16 -7.11
N ARG A 92 -0.68 -37.75 -7.49
CA ARG A 92 -1.31 -38.09 -8.77
C ARG A 92 -2.19 -36.98 -9.34
N LEU A 93 -2.21 -36.87 -10.67
CA LEU A 93 -3.21 -36.14 -11.44
C LEU A 93 -4.20 -37.16 -12.04
N ILE A 94 -5.50 -36.92 -11.88
CA ILE A 94 -6.58 -37.81 -12.32
C ILE A 94 -7.35 -37.13 -13.45
N VAL A 95 -7.48 -37.82 -14.58
CA VAL A 95 -8.33 -37.44 -15.71
C VAL A 95 -9.53 -38.38 -15.72
N TYR A 96 -10.75 -37.84 -15.67
CA TYR A 96 -11.96 -38.64 -15.65
C TYR A 96 -13.07 -38.05 -16.52
N GLU A 97 -13.94 -38.92 -17.06
CA GLU A 97 -15.14 -38.52 -17.79
C GLU A 97 -16.33 -38.42 -16.85
N ASN A 98 -17.09 -37.33 -16.95
CA ASN A 98 -18.37 -37.19 -16.29
C ASN A 98 -19.47 -37.92 -17.09
N ARG A 99 -20.06 -38.98 -16.53
CA ARG A 99 -21.08 -39.83 -17.17
C ARG A 99 -22.45 -39.79 -16.47
N LEU A 100 -22.76 -38.80 -15.63
CA LEU A 100 -23.98 -38.82 -14.79
C LEU A 100 -25.28 -39.11 -15.56
N GLU A 101 -25.84 -40.31 -15.36
CA GLU A 101 -27.28 -40.60 -15.47
C GLU A 101 -27.94 -40.26 -14.13
N LYS A 102 -29.15 -39.70 -14.17
CA LYS A 102 -29.88 -39.15 -13.02
C LYS A 102 -30.19 -40.25 -11.98
N GLY A 103 -29.69 -40.13 -10.74
CA GLY A 103 -29.98 -41.06 -9.63
C GLY A 103 -29.88 -40.39 -8.24
N ASP A 104 -30.64 -40.89 -7.27
CA ASP A 104 -30.99 -40.25 -5.97
C ASP A 104 -29.81 -39.92 -5.03
N GLU A 105 -30.00 -38.83 -4.27
CA GLU A 105 -29.02 -38.05 -3.47
C GLU A 105 -28.28 -38.77 -2.31
N ASN A 106 -28.30 -40.10 -2.19
CA ASN A 106 -27.77 -40.78 -1.00
C ASN A 106 -26.76 -41.92 -1.24
N ASP A 107 -26.22 -42.08 -2.45
CA ASP A 107 -25.10 -42.99 -2.73
C ASP A 107 -23.93 -42.24 -3.40
N LEU A 108 -22.68 -42.62 -3.07
CA LEU A 108 -21.47 -42.14 -3.76
C LEU A 108 -21.68 -42.16 -5.29
N PRO A 109 -21.30 -41.09 -6.03
CA PRO A 109 -21.74 -40.91 -7.41
C PRO A 109 -21.23 -42.05 -8.32
N LYS A 110 -22.11 -43.01 -8.62
CA LYS A 110 -21.94 -43.98 -9.71
C LYS A 110 -22.09 -43.24 -11.04
N GLY A 111 -20.99 -42.70 -11.56
CA GLY A 111 -21.03 -41.99 -12.85
C GLY A 111 -19.74 -41.33 -13.32
N LYS A 112 -18.57 -41.67 -12.77
CA LYS A 112 -17.27 -41.16 -13.24
C LYS A 112 -16.41 -42.33 -13.72
N GLU A 113 -15.93 -42.26 -14.95
CA GLU A 113 -14.94 -43.21 -15.44
C GLU A 113 -13.56 -42.53 -15.42
N VAL A 114 -12.62 -43.09 -14.66
CA VAL A 114 -11.24 -42.63 -14.67
C VAL A 114 -10.63 -43.03 -16.02
N LEU A 115 -10.27 -42.02 -16.81
CA LEU A 115 -9.67 -42.20 -18.13
C LEU A 115 -8.15 -42.38 -18.03
N MET A 116 -7.52 -41.70 -17.06
CA MET A 116 -6.08 -41.75 -16.85
C MET A 116 -5.69 -41.33 -15.43
N GLU A 117 -4.65 -41.95 -14.87
CA GLU A 117 -3.93 -41.47 -13.70
C GLU A 117 -2.47 -41.20 -14.07
N ILE A 118 -1.96 -40.04 -13.68
CA ILE A 118 -0.58 -39.63 -13.94
C ILE A 118 0.12 -39.47 -12.59
N PRO A 119 1.14 -40.29 -12.27
CA PRO A 119 1.92 -40.12 -11.07
C PRO A 119 2.79 -38.85 -11.15
N VAL A 120 2.79 -38.04 -10.09
CA VAL A 120 3.55 -36.79 -9.98
C VAL A 120 4.35 -36.76 -8.67
N LYS A 121 5.52 -36.13 -8.67
CA LYS A 121 6.33 -35.99 -7.44
C LYS A 121 5.94 -34.72 -6.69
N GLY A 122 4.82 -34.76 -5.96
CA GLY A 122 4.55 -33.83 -4.85
C GLY A 122 4.08 -32.42 -5.22
N GLY A 123 3.40 -32.22 -6.35
CA GLY A 123 2.59 -31.02 -6.55
C GLY A 123 2.56 -30.47 -7.98
N VAL A 124 1.42 -30.64 -8.65
CA VAL A 124 1.07 -29.89 -9.86
C VAL A 124 0.70 -28.47 -9.46
N SER A 125 1.42 -27.47 -9.97
CA SER A 125 1.24 -26.06 -9.60
C SER A 125 0.39 -25.27 -10.60
N GLY A 126 0.35 -25.70 -11.86
CA GLY A 126 -0.46 -25.09 -12.92
C GLY A 126 -0.68 -26.05 -14.09
N ILE A 127 -1.75 -25.82 -14.85
CA ILE A 127 -2.12 -26.55 -16.07
C ILE A 127 -2.43 -25.54 -17.18
N ALA A 128 -1.99 -25.82 -18.40
CA ALA A 128 -2.31 -25.07 -19.61
C ALA A 128 -2.94 -26.00 -20.65
N VAL A 129 -3.76 -25.43 -21.53
CA VAL A 129 -4.42 -26.12 -22.63
C VAL A 129 -4.02 -25.42 -23.93
N GLY A 130 -3.73 -26.19 -24.97
CA GLY A 130 -3.31 -25.68 -26.28
C GLY A 130 -3.32 -26.78 -27.33
N ASP A 131 -3.09 -26.42 -28.60
CA ASP A 131 -2.82 -27.38 -29.68
C ASP A 131 -1.30 -27.42 -29.86
N TYR A 132 -0.61 -28.36 -29.22
CA TYR A 132 0.85 -28.42 -29.16
C TYR A 132 1.47 -29.25 -30.30
N ASN A 133 0.65 -30.03 -31.01
CA ASN A 133 1.04 -30.90 -32.12
C ASN A 133 0.32 -30.57 -33.45
N SER A 134 -0.37 -29.43 -33.51
CA SER A 134 -1.03 -28.86 -34.67
C SER A 134 -1.97 -29.84 -35.37
N ASP A 135 -2.58 -30.73 -34.59
CA ASP A 135 -3.58 -31.70 -35.04
C ASP A 135 -5.02 -31.19 -34.88
N HIS A 136 -5.16 -29.95 -34.38
CA HIS A 136 -6.41 -29.24 -34.12
C HIS A 136 -7.28 -29.86 -33.02
N ASN A 137 -6.75 -30.82 -32.27
CA ASN A 137 -7.32 -31.28 -31.02
C ASN A 137 -6.72 -30.48 -29.85
N GLN A 138 -7.43 -30.48 -28.73
CA GLN A 138 -6.96 -29.80 -27.52
C GLN A 138 -6.07 -30.76 -26.73
N ASP A 139 -4.85 -30.33 -26.48
CA ASP A 139 -3.86 -30.97 -25.62
C ASP A 139 -3.83 -30.27 -24.26
N PHE A 140 -3.13 -30.86 -23.30
CA PHE A 140 -2.82 -30.16 -22.05
C PHE A 140 -1.36 -30.31 -21.65
N ALA A 141 -0.88 -29.35 -20.88
CA ALA A 141 0.43 -29.36 -20.25
C ALA A 141 0.30 -29.01 -18.77
N PHE A 142 1.17 -29.55 -17.93
CA PHE A 142 1.18 -29.19 -16.50
C PHE A 142 2.60 -28.95 -16.00
N ALA A 143 2.73 -28.04 -15.03
CA ALA A 143 3.97 -27.76 -14.33
C ALA A 143 4.09 -28.62 -13.07
N ASP A 144 5.18 -29.36 -12.96
CA ASP A 144 5.56 -30.11 -11.76
C ASP A 144 6.59 -29.30 -10.96
N TYR A 145 6.13 -28.80 -9.81
CA TYR A 145 6.87 -27.87 -8.97
C TYR A 145 8.19 -28.45 -8.44
N HIS A 146 8.23 -29.73 -8.06
CA HIS A 146 9.41 -30.33 -7.44
C HIS A 146 10.34 -30.99 -8.45
N SER A 147 9.79 -31.50 -9.56
CA SER A 147 10.64 -32.09 -10.61
C SER A 147 11.26 -31.04 -11.54
N ASN A 148 10.83 -29.77 -11.45
CA ASN A 148 11.29 -28.63 -12.26
C ASN A 148 11.08 -28.88 -13.75
N LYS A 149 9.91 -29.42 -14.09
CA LYS A 149 9.55 -29.84 -15.46
C LYS A 149 8.12 -29.44 -15.79
N VAL A 150 7.86 -29.30 -17.07
CA VAL A 150 6.53 -29.33 -17.66
C VAL A 150 6.33 -30.64 -18.40
N GLU A 151 5.18 -31.27 -18.24
CA GLU A 151 4.79 -32.45 -19.03
C GLU A 151 3.59 -32.11 -19.92
N THR A 152 3.65 -32.44 -21.21
CA THR A 152 2.54 -32.28 -22.16
C THR A 152 1.86 -33.60 -22.48
N TYR A 153 0.60 -33.53 -22.89
CA TYR A 153 -0.28 -34.66 -23.16
C TYR A 153 -1.18 -34.36 -24.36
N PHE A 154 -1.01 -35.10 -25.45
CA PHE A 154 -1.71 -34.88 -26.71
C PHE A 154 -3.08 -35.55 -26.72
N GLY A 155 -4.11 -34.77 -27.03
CA GLY A 155 -5.50 -35.21 -27.05
C GLY A 155 -5.91 -35.78 -28.41
N ASP A 156 -6.65 -36.88 -28.42
CA ASP A 156 -7.21 -37.45 -29.66
C ASP A 156 -8.57 -36.84 -30.07
N GLY A 157 -8.99 -35.79 -29.34
CA GLY A 157 -10.32 -35.18 -29.43
C GLY A 157 -11.47 -36.03 -28.83
N LYS A 158 -11.25 -37.31 -28.54
CA LYS A 158 -12.28 -38.22 -27.98
C LYS A 158 -12.17 -38.36 -26.47
N GLY A 159 -11.25 -37.61 -25.86
CA GLY A 159 -10.98 -37.60 -24.43
C GLY A 159 -9.84 -38.51 -24.00
N HIS A 160 -9.12 -39.14 -24.93
CA HIS A 160 -7.89 -39.87 -24.60
C HIS A 160 -6.69 -38.97 -24.79
N PHE A 161 -5.72 -39.14 -23.90
CA PHE A 161 -4.49 -38.38 -23.91
C PHE A 161 -3.29 -39.32 -23.97
N SER A 162 -2.33 -38.98 -24.81
CA SER A 162 -1.05 -39.66 -24.90
C SER A 162 0.05 -38.75 -24.38
N LYS A 163 0.99 -39.30 -23.60
CA LYS A 163 2.09 -38.50 -23.05
C LYS A 163 2.94 -37.91 -24.19
N GLY A 164 3.08 -36.60 -24.18
CA GLY A 164 3.91 -35.82 -25.09
C GLY A 164 5.29 -35.54 -24.52
N ALA A 165 5.77 -34.32 -24.74
CA ALA A 165 7.10 -33.89 -24.34
C ALA A 165 7.22 -33.64 -22.84
N THR A 166 8.42 -33.85 -22.30
CA THR A 166 8.82 -33.39 -20.97
C THR A 166 9.85 -32.28 -21.14
N ILE A 167 9.51 -31.08 -20.70
CA ILE A 167 10.28 -29.86 -20.91
C ILE A 167 10.94 -29.48 -19.57
N PRO A 168 12.28 -29.46 -19.47
CA PRO A 168 12.94 -28.94 -18.28
C PRO A 168 12.74 -27.42 -18.20
N VAL A 169 12.44 -26.92 -17.00
CA VAL A 169 12.24 -25.49 -16.74
C VAL A 169 13.07 -25.05 -15.53
N GLY A 170 12.99 -23.77 -15.16
CA GLY A 170 13.64 -23.26 -13.95
C GLY A 170 13.10 -23.92 -12.67
N ARG A 171 13.73 -23.61 -11.53
CA ARG A 171 13.37 -24.22 -10.24
C ARG A 171 12.05 -23.68 -9.72
N GLY A 172 11.17 -24.59 -9.27
CA GLY A 172 9.86 -24.25 -8.71
C GLY A 172 8.94 -23.56 -9.73
N PRO A 173 8.56 -24.22 -10.83
CA PRO A 173 7.56 -23.66 -11.74
C PRO A 173 6.22 -23.56 -11.02
N VAL A 174 5.62 -22.37 -10.93
CA VAL A 174 4.35 -22.15 -10.22
C VAL A 174 3.18 -21.90 -11.15
N GLU A 175 3.44 -21.45 -12.37
CA GLU A 175 2.41 -21.34 -13.38
C GLU A 175 2.96 -21.63 -14.78
N ILE A 176 2.04 -22.04 -15.64
CA ILE A 176 2.23 -22.41 -17.03
C ILE A 176 1.15 -21.75 -17.87
N ILE A 177 1.52 -21.28 -19.05
CA ILE A 177 0.63 -20.67 -20.02
C ILE A 177 1.01 -21.13 -21.43
N SER A 178 0.09 -20.98 -22.37
CA SER A 178 0.29 -21.38 -23.77
C SER A 178 -0.17 -20.29 -24.74
N GLY A 179 0.56 -20.14 -25.84
CA GLY A 179 0.30 -19.14 -26.87
C GLY A 179 1.47 -19.05 -27.84
N ASP A 180 1.27 -18.41 -28.99
CA ASP A 180 2.34 -18.13 -29.93
C ASP A 180 3.12 -16.87 -29.46
N PHE A 181 4.28 -17.05 -28.82
CA PHE A 181 5.07 -15.95 -28.26
C PHE A 181 6.15 -15.45 -29.21
N ASN A 182 6.50 -16.23 -30.23
CA ASN A 182 7.56 -15.90 -31.18
C ASN A 182 7.01 -15.47 -32.57
N GLY A 183 5.69 -15.56 -32.78
CA GLY A 183 4.98 -15.18 -34.00
C GLY A 183 5.13 -16.18 -35.15
N ASP A 184 5.47 -17.45 -34.87
CA ASP A 184 5.68 -18.48 -35.89
C ASP A 184 4.42 -19.29 -36.24
N GLY A 185 3.31 -19.04 -35.54
CA GLY A 185 2.03 -19.69 -35.74
C GLY A 185 1.85 -21.02 -35.00
N GLU A 186 2.87 -21.49 -34.27
CA GLU A 186 2.81 -22.71 -33.45
C GLU A 186 2.61 -22.37 -31.96
N THR A 187 2.01 -23.28 -31.20
CA THR A 187 1.75 -23.03 -29.76
C THR A 187 3.03 -23.19 -28.93
N ASP A 188 3.50 -22.12 -28.30
CA ASP A 188 4.58 -22.13 -27.33
C ASP A 188 4.07 -22.36 -25.89
N ILE A 189 5.00 -22.69 -24.98
CA ILE A 189 4.75 -22.78 -23.54
C ILE A 189 5.67 -21.81 -22.80
N ALA A 190 5.14 -21.06 -21.83
CA ALA A 190 5.98 -20.35 -20.86
C ALA A 190 5.67 -20.75 -19.43
N THR A 191 6.71 -20.69 -18.58
CA THR A 191 6.62 -20.96 -17.14
C THR A 191 7.28 -19.88 -16.30
N ALA A 192 6.67 -19.61 -15.14
CA ALA A 192 7.26 -18.77 -14.10
C ALA A 192 7.92 -19.66 -13.04
N ASN A 193 9.25 -19.53 -12.88
CA ASN A 193 10.05 -20.38 -11.99
C ASN A 193 10.54 -19.60 -10.78
N VAL A 194 9.87 -19.79 -9.65
CA VAL A 194 10.03 -18.88 -8.50
C VAL A 194 11.32 -19.13 -7.73
N ARG A 195 11.76 -20.38 -7.57
CA ARG A 195 12.97 -20.71 -6.80
C ARG A 195 14.25 -20.30 -7.54
N SER A 196 14.21 -20.25 -8.88
CA SER A 196 15.34 -19.75 -9.68
C SER A 196 15.19 -18.28 -10.08
N GLN A 197 14.06 -17.64 -9.78
CA GLN A 197 13.73 -16.27 -10.21
C GLN A 197 13.90 -16.08 -11.73
N THR A 198 13.40 -17.04 -12.49
CA THR A 198 13.50 -17.03 -13.95
C THR A 198 12.17 -17.28 -14.61
N MET A 199 12.00 -16.77 -15.82
CA MET A 199 10.94 -17.20 -16.74
C MET A 199 11.56 -18.12 -17.80
N THR A 200 10.90 -19.24 -18.10
CA THR A 200 11.34 -20.16 -19.14
C THR A 200 10.30 -20.17 -20.25
N VAL A 201 10.71 -19.83 -21.47
CA VAL A 201 9.87 -19.94 -22.69
C VAL A 201 10.40 -21.09 -23.54
N ALA A 202 9.54 -22.07 -23.80
CA ALA A 202 9.79 -23.22 -24.63
C ALA A 202 9.00 -23.08 -25.92
N SER A 203 9.70 -22.81 -27.03
CA SER A 203 9.02 -22.61 -28.32
C SER A 203 8.58 -23.93 -28.93
N GLY A 204 7.31 -24.00 -29.34
CA GLY A 204 6.72 -25.14 -30.02
C GLY A 204 7.23 -25.29 -31.45
N SER A 205 7.17 -26.50 -32.00
CA SER A 205 7.44 -26.74 -33.43
C SER A 205 6.24 -27.32 -34.19
N GLY A 206 5.05 -27.34 -33.57
CA GLY A 206 3.83 -27.87 -34.16
C GLY A 206 3.80 -29.38 -34.34
N ASP A 207 4.87 -30.11 -33.99
CA ASP A 207 4.95 -31.58 -34.09
C ASP A 207 4.98 -32.25 -32.69
N GLY A 208 4.56 -31.52 -31.66
CA GLY A 208 4.61 -31.95 -30.27
C GLY A 208 6.01 -31.85 -29.63
N LYS A 209 7.00 -31.28 -30.32
CA LYS A 209 8.33 -31.00 -29.77
C LYS A 209 8.46 -29.53 -29.39
N PHE A 210 9.42 -29.28 -28.49
CA PHE A 210 9.75 -27.95 -28.01
C PHE A 210 11.26 -27.72 -28.14
N ARG A 211 11.63 -26.54 -28.62
CA ARG A 211 13.04 -26.12 -28.79
C ARG A 211 13.69 -25.80 -27.44
N PRO A 212 15.05 -25.75 -27.37
CA PRO A 212 15.76 -25.42 -26.14
C PRO A 212 15.21 -24.15 -25.51
N SER A 213 14.83 -24.28 -24.24
CA SER A 213 14.09 -23.25 -23.55
C SER A 213 14.94 -22.01 -23.29
N THR A 214 14.49 -20.84 -23.71
CA THR A 214 15.17 -19.59 -23.36
C THR A 214 14.78 -19.21 -21.93
N THR A 215 15.78 -19.00 -21.08
CA THR A 215 15.57 -18.64 -19.68
C THR A 215 15.94 -17.18 -19.46
N TYR A 216 14.95 -16.39 -19.05
CA TYR A 216 15.13 -14.98 -18.70
C TYR A 216 15.29 -14.87 -17.18
N ARG A 217 16.39 -14.29 -16.72
CA ARG A 217 16.49 -13.86 -15.31
C ARG A 217 15.59 -12.65 -15.12
N MET A 218 14.77 -12.68 -14.08
CA MET A 218 14.07 -11.47 -13.67
C MET A 218 15.12 -10.47 -13.14
N PRO A 219 15.14 -9.22 -13.60
CA PRO A 219 16.11 -8.25 -13.11
C PRO A 219 15.84 -7.97 -11.62
N GLN A 220 16.83 -8.23 -10.77
CA GLN A 220 16.77 -7.90 -9.34
C GLN A 220 17.00 -6.39 -9.06
N ASP A 221 17.34 -5.59 -10.07
CA ASP A 221 18.01 -4.30 -9.83
C ASP A 221 17.65 -3.16 -10.82
N LEU A 222 16.51 -3.27 -11.53
CA LEU A 222 16.06 -2.21 -12.46
C LEU A 222 14.95 -1.30 -11.89
N ALA A 223 14.69 -1.38 -10.58
CA ALA A 223 13.81 -0.44 -9.87
C ALA A 223 14.55 0.53 -8.92
N ALA A 224 15.88 0.44 -8.79
CA ALA A 224 16.65 1.23 -7.83
C ALA A 224 17.40 2.44 -8.43
N ARG A 225 17.12 2.87 -9.67
CA ARG A 225 17.90 3.95 -10.33
C ARG A 225 17.15 5.21 -10.74
N GLU A 226 15.90 5.38 -10.35
CA GLU A 226 15.25 6.70 -10.39
C GLU A 226 14.28 6.84 -9.22
N LEU A 227 14.75 7.23 -8.03
CA LEU A 227 14.03 8.00 -7.01
C LEU A 227 14.89 8.11 -5.75
N TYR A 228 15.72 9.15 -5.68
CA TYR A 228 16.17 9.71 -4.41
C TYR A 228 16.11 11.23 -4.54
N ALA A 229 15.01 11.79 -4.04
CA ALA A 229 14.89 13.17 -3.62
C ALA A 229 13.73 13.22 -2.62
N VAL A 230 14.04 12.84 -1.37
CA VAL A 230 13.16 13.04 -0.21
C VAL A 230 13.44 14.44 0.34
N SER A 231 12.38 15.18 0.60
CA SER A 231 12.42 16.42 1.37
C SER A 231 12.73 16.15 2.84
N THR A 232 13.67 16.87 3.44
CA THR A 232 13.52 17.64 4.70
C THR A 232 14.85 18.30 5.04
N GLY A 233 14.80 19.56 5.48
CA GLY A 233 15.99 20.33 5.85
C GLY A 233 16.56 19.88 7.18
N THR A 234 17.79 19.37 7.16
CA THR A 234 18.74 19.38 8.28
C THR A 234 20.08 19.91 7.78
N CYS A 235 20.81 20.62 8.62
CA CYS A 235 22.19 21.03 8.33
C CYS A 235 23.05 19.75 8.21
N ALA A 236 24.05 19.74 7.31
CA ALA A 236 24.91 18.57 7.10
C ALA A 236 25.59 18.12 8.43
N ASP A 237 25.32 16.89 8.88
CA ASP A 237 25.84 16.35 10.14
C ASP A 237 27.07 15.47 9.91
N TYR A 238 28.25 16.00 10.23
CA TYR A 238 29.53 15.31 10.07
C TYR A 238 29.80 14.26 11.17
N SER A 239 29.01 14.23 12.26
CA SER A 239 29.33 13.45 13.47
C SER A 239 29.29 11.94 13.27
N ALA A 240 28.34 11.44 12.47
CA ALA A 240 28.22 10.02 12.15
C ALA A 240 29.41 9.53 11.30
N LEU A 241 29.82 10.32 10.30
CA LEU A 241 30.96 10.01 9.45
C LEU A 241 32.29 10.11 10.22
N GLN A 242 32.45 11.10 11.09
CA GLN A 242 33.61 11.25 11.97
C GLN A 242 33.74 10.07 12.94
N SER A 243 32.63 9.64 13.53
CA SER A 243 32.59 8.50 14.47
C SER A 243 32.92 7.18 13.75
N ALA A 244 32.33 6.96 12.57
CA ALA A 244 32.61 5.78 11.76
C ALA A 244 34.08 5.71 11.36
N LEU A 245 34.69 6.83 10.97
CA LEU A 245 36.09 6.89 10.57
C LEU A 245 37.04 6.52 11.72
N GLY A 246 36.77 6.99 12.94
CA GLY A 246 37.55 6.62 14.13
C GLY A 246 37.43 5.14 14.53
N SER A 247 36.34 4.47 14.12
CA SER A 247 36.11 3.04 14.41
C SER A 247 36.55 2.09 13.30
N ALA A 248 36.91 2.58 12.11
CA ALA A 248 37.05 1.77 10.90
C ALA A 248 38.33 0.90 10.81
N HIS A 249 39.10 0.76 11.90
CA HIS A 249 40.29 -0.10 12.02
C HIS A 249 41.18 -0.15 10.76
N MET A 250 41.73 1.00 10.36
CA MET A 250 42.57 1.15 9.16
C MET A 250 43.99 1.67 9.48
N GLU A 251 44.88 1.67 8.49
CA GLU A 251 46.22 2.26 8.65
C GLU A 251 46.14 3.76 8.99
N ALA A 252 46.87 4.20 10.01
CA ALA A 252 46.83 5.56 10.54
C ALA A 252 47.06 6.67 9.50
N ASN A 253 47.80 6.39 8.42
CA ASN A 253 48.01 7.36 7.35
C ASN A 253 46.77 7.53 6.45
N ASN A 254 45.99 6.47 6.25
CA ASN A 254 44.73 6.50 5.50
C ASN A 254 43.63 7.18 6.31
N GLU A 255 43.53 6.84 7.59
CA GLU A 255 42.61 7.48 8.53
C GLU A 255 42.87 8.99 8.60
N ARG A 256 44.13 9.41 8.80
CA ARG A 256 44.51 10.84 8.79
C ARG A 256 44.14 11.55 7.49
N ARG A 257 44.20 10.84 6.34
CA ARG A 257 43.94 11.44 5.04
C ARG A 257 42.45 11.55 4.74
N LEU A 258 41.67 10.54 5.10
CA LEU A 258 40.20 10.60 5.07
C LEU A 258 39.67 11.65 6.06
N GLN A 259 40.20 11.69 7.28
CA GLN A 259 39.81 12.68 8.30
C GLN A 259 40.12 14.09 7.83
N LYS A 260 41.22 14.27 7.09
CA LYS A 260 41.56 15.56 6.48
C LYS A 260 40.51 16.00 5.46
N TYR A 261 39.91 15.10 4.68
CA TYR A 261 38.84 15.48 3.75
C TYR A 261 37.56 15.84 4.49
N VAL A 262 37.17 15.07 5.51
CA VAL A 262 36.02 15.35 6.39
C VAL A 262 36.17 16.72 7.05
N ASN A 263 37.28 16.98 7.74
CA ASN A 263 37.54 18.27 8.42
C ASN A 263 37.64 19.45 7.43
N GLN A 264 38.15 19.22 6.22
CA GLN A 264 38.21 20.26 5.18
C GLN A 264 36.85 20.54 4.56
N SER A 265 35.99 19.52 4.47
CA SER A 265 34.62 19.64 4.00
C SER A 265 33.79 20.40 5.03
N GLU A 266 33.79 19.96 6.29
CA GLU A 266 33.13 20.60 7.43
C GLU A 266 33.55 22.07 7.56
N LYS A 267 34.86 22.34 7.60
CA LYS A 267 35.36 23.73 7.66
C LYS A 267 35.03 24.56 6.42
N ALA A 268 34.84 23.95 5.25
CA ALA A 268 34.39 24.66 4.06
C ALA A 268 32.87 24.93 4.13
N TYR A 269 32.11 23.98 4.65
CA TYR A 269 30.68 24.06 4.89
C TYR A 269 30.35 25.14 5.92
N ASP A 270 31.03 25.14 7.09
CA ASP A 270 30.92 26.14 8.15
C ASP A 270 31.27 27.56 7.68
N ARG A 271 32.07 27.67 6.61
CA ARG A 271 32.44 28.94 5.97
C ARG A 271 31.50 29.34 4.84
N GLY A 272 30.38 28.65 4.69
CA GLY A 272 29.37 28.90 3.65
C GLY A 272 29.81 28.51 2.24
N ASN A 273 30.83 27.65 2.08
CA ASN A 273 31.37 27.24 0.79
C ASN A 273 30.99 25.79 0.47
N GLY A 274 29.69 25.55 0.27
CA GLY A 274 29.11 24.23 0.01
C GLY A 274 29.70 23.53 -1.21
N ARG A 275 30.04 24.26 -2.27
CA ARG A 275 30.71 23.67 -3.44
C ARG A 275 32.08 23.11 -3.10
N ARG A 276 32.87 23.86 -2.32
CA ARG A 276 34.18 23.38 -1.85
C ARG A 276 34.03 22.27 -0.81
N ALA A 277 32.95 22.23 -0.05
CA ALA A 277 32.64 21.13 0.86
C ALA A 277 32.33 19.84 0.09
N LEU A 278 31.52 19.94 -0.97
CA LEU A 278 31.18 18.86 -1.89
C LEU A 278 32.43 18.31 -2.60
N ASP A 279 33.28 19.19 -3.17
CA ASP A 279 34.53 18.77 -3.83
C ASP A 279 35.44 17.94 -2.90
N ARG A 280 35.40 18.23 -1.57
CA ARG A 280 36.17 17.49 -0.56
C ARG A 280 35.55 16.13 -0.24
N MET A 281 34.23 16.03 -0.22
CA MET A 281 33.54 14.75 -0.04
C MET A 281 33.63 13.85 -1.26
N GLU A 282 33.57 14.40 -2.48
CA GLU A 282 33.86 13.64 -3.70
C GLU A 282 35.32 13.15 -3.71
N SER A 283 36.26 13.97 -3.22
CA SER A 283 37.65 13.56 -3.03
C SER A 283 37.81 12.47 -1.96
N PHE A 284 36.96 12.47 -0.93
CA PHE A 284 36.88 11.42 0.08
C PHE A 284 36.43 10.09 -0.54
N VAL A 285 35.29 10.08 -1.24
CA VAL A 285 34.75 8.88 -1.90
C VAL A 285 35.74 8.35 -2.94
N SER A 286 36.31 9.23 -3.77
CA SER A 286 37.32 8.84 -4.76
C SER A 286 38.59 8.25 -4.13
N TYR A 287 38.98 8.69 -2.93
CA TYR A 287 40.11 8.11 -2.19
C TYR A 287 39.74 6.77 -1.54
N LEU A 288 38.51 6.64 -1.04
CA LEU A 288 37.96 5.39 -0.51
C LEU A 288 37.91 4.29 -1.58
N ASP A 289 37.37 4.60 -2.77
CA ASP A 289 37.27 3.66 -3.90
C ASP A 289 38.65 3.14 -4.37
N ARG A 290 39.72 3.95 -4.22
CA ARG A 290 41.10 3.55 -4.54
C ARG A 290 41.77 2.68 -3.46
N MET A 291 41.19 2.58 -2.27
CA MET A 291 41.70 1.74 -1.18
C MET A 291 41.12 0.32 -1.16
N SER A 292 40.09 0.06 -1.97
CA SER A 292 39.28 -1.17 -2.04
C SER A 292 40.04 -2.47 -2.33
N ASP A 293 41.36 -2.41 -2.54
CA ASP A 293 42.16 -3.53 -3.05
C ASP A 293 43.10 -4.21 -2.02
N SER A 294 42.94 -4.00 -0.69
CA SER A 294 43.49 -4.93 0.37
C SER A 294 43.47 -4.43 1.82
N LYS A 295 43.05 -3.19 2.14
CA LYS A 295 43.37 -2.57 3.45
C LYS A 295 42.19 -2.13 4.33
N LEU A 296 40.95 -2.29 3.86
CA LEU A 296 39.72 -2.11 4.65
C LEU A 296 38.84 -3.36 4.47
N SER A 297 37.98 -3.65 5.45
CA SER A 297 36.92 -4.65 5.23
C SER A 297 35.83 -4.08 4.34
N ASN A 298 35.26 -4.90 3.45
CA ASN A 298 34.18 -4.49 2.54
C ASN A 298 33.01 -3.83 3.29
N ALA A 299 32.71 -4.28 4.52
CA ALA A 299 31.66 -3.71 5.37
C ALA A 299 32.02 -2.31 5.92
N ALA A 300 33.27 -2.08 6.34
CA ALA A 300 33.71 -0.77 6.82
C ALA A 300 33.80 0.25 5.67
N GLU A 301 34.26 -0.20 4.50
CA GLU A 301 34.30 0.61 3.30
C GLU A 301 32.89 1.01 2.84
N GLN A 302 31.95 0.05 2.80
CA GLN A 302 30.56 0.29 2.43
C GLN A 302 29.84 1.22 3.42
N ASN A 303 30.11 1.10 4.72
CA ASN A 303 29.56 2.00 5.74
C ASN A 303 30.09 3.45 5.56
N LEU A 304 31.40 3.62 5.40
CA LEU A 304 32.01 4.94 5.16
C LEU A 304 31.53 5.57 3.86
N ARG A 305 31.31 4.76 2.82
CA ARG A 305 30.78 5.20 1.53
C ARG A 305 29.34 5.69 1.66
N THR A 306 28.49 4.90 2.31
CA THR A 306 27.08 5.22 2.54
C THR A 306 26.92 6.51 3.35
N LEU A 307 27.69 6.67 4.43
CA LEU A 307 27.68 7.89 5.24
C LEU A 307 28.22 9.11 4.48
N ALA A 308 29.25 8.94 3.65
CA ALA A 308 29.77 10.02 2.81
C ALA A 308 28.79 10.44 1.71
N GLU A 309 28.08 9.50 1.10
CA GLU A 309 27.06 9.77 0.07
C GLU A 309 25.79 10.40 0.67
N SER A 310 25.37 9.98 1.87
CA SER A 310 24.32 10.65 2.65
C SER A 310 24.68 12.10 2.94
N LEU A 311 25.90 12.33 3.43
CA LEU A 311 26.38 13.67 3.76
C LEU A 311 26.53 14.55 2.50
N ILE A 312 26.91 13.98 1.36
CA ILE A 312 26.91 14.69 0.07
C ILE A 312 25.50 15.16 -0.28
N SER A 313 24.48 14.32 -0.09
CA SER A 313 23.08 14.72 -0.28
C SER A 313 22.69 15.85 0.65
N GLU A 314 23.02 15.75 1.95
CA GLU A 314 22.73 16.81 2.93
C GLU A 314 23.42 18.15 2.60
N ILE A 315 24.68 18.10 2.13
CA ILE A 315 25.42 19.29 1.67
C ILE A 315 24.76 19.91 0.42
N LEU A 316 24.19 19.09 -0.46
CA LEU A 316 23.46 19.53 -1.65
C LEU A 316 22.09 20.14 -1.30
N ASP A 317 21.44 19.62 -0.26
CA ASP A 317 20.08 19.99 0.13
C ASP A 317 19.99 21.23 1.04
N GLY A 318 20.97 21.45 1.91
CA GLY A 318 21.12 22.67 2.71
C GLY A 318 20.09 22.86 3.86
N CYS A 319 20.53 23.51 4.95
CA CYS A 319 19.71 23.77 6.13
C CYS A 319 18.66 24.87 5.84
N ALA A 320 17.37 24.51 5.82
CA ALA A 320 16.31 25.39 5.36
C ALA A 320 15.99 26.51 6.38
N MET A 321 16.60 27.68 6.22
CA MET A 321 16.01 28.93 6.73
C MET A 321 14.62 29.13 6.12
N SER A 322 13.66 29.53 6.94
CA SER A 322 12.29 29.83 6.51
C SER A 322 11.82 31.19 7.02
N VAL A 323 10.96 31.84 6.25
CA VAL A 323 10.26 33.05 6.65
C VAL A 323 8.87 33.07 6.03
N THR A 324 7.88 33.49 6.81
CA THR A 324 6.53 33.80 6.34
C THR A 324 6.22 35.26 6.66
N LEU A 325 5.46 35.92 5.81
CA LEU A 325 4.89 37.25 6.05
C LEU A 325 3.46 37.23 5.56
N THR A 326 2.53 37.67 6.40
CA THR A 326 1.09 37.71 6.12
C THR A 326 0.55 39.09 6.43
N ALA A 327 -0.50 39.50 5.74
CA ALA A 327 -1.22 40.75 5.97
C ALA A 327 -2.68 40.45 6.32
N THR A 328 -3.20 40.99 7.42
CA THR A 328 -4.59 40.76 7.83
C THR A 328 -5.26 42.04 8.30
N PRO A 329 -6.31 42.52 7.63
CA PRO A 329 -6.84 42.03 6.34
C PRO A 329 -5.86 42.31 5.19
N GLY A 330 -5.76 41.41 4.20
CA GLY A 330 -4.91 41.59 3.01
C GLY A 330 -5.41 42.66 2.02
N GLY A 331 -6.64 43.13 2.20
CA GLY A 331 -7.23 44.24 1.45
C GLY A 331 -7.81 45.29 2.40
N ILE A 332 -7.53 46.58 2.13
CA ILE A 332 -8.01 47.72 2.92
C ILE A 332 -8.53 48.83 2.00
N ALA A 333 -9.45 49.66 2.52
CA ALA A 333 -9.77 50.94 1.88
C ALA A 333 -8.59 51.92 2.01
N SER A 334 -8.48 52.91 1.13
CA SER A 334 -7.46 53.97 1.27
C SER A 334 -7.54 54.63 2.66
N GLY A 335 -6.42 54.62 3.40
CA GLY A 335 -6.35 55.08 4.80
C GLY A 335 -6.78 54.05 5.86
N GLY A 336 -7.14 52.82 5.47
CA GLY A 336 -7.41 51.70 6.37
C GLY A 336 -6.14 51.13 7.02
N SER A 337 -6.30 50.13 7.89
CA SER A 337 -5.17 49.48 8.60
C SER A 337 -5.13 47.99 8.30
N SER A 338 -3.95 47.46 8.00
CA SER A 338 -3.66 46.03 7.92
C SER A 338 -2.60 45.67 8.95
N LEU A 339 -2.67 44.47 9.53
CA LEU A 339 -1.64 43.95 10.44
C LEU A 339 -0.72 43.02 9.66
N LEU A 340 0.55 43.39 9.52
CA LEU A 340 1.58 42.48 9.04
C LEU A 340 1.99 41.56 10.19
N THR A 341 2.06 40.25 9.95
CA THR A 341 2.56 39.26 10.91
C THR A 341 3.55 38.33 10.21
N TRP A 342 4.71 38.11 10.82
CA TRP A 342 5.75 37.25 10.27
C TRP A 342 6.32 36.29 11.31
N THR A 343 6.76 35.15 10.80
CA THR A 343 7.54 34.17 11.56
C THR A 343 8.73 33.70 10.75
N SER A 344 9.85 33.40 11.41
CA SER A 344 11.04 32.82 10.78
C SER A 344 11.74 31.82 11.68
N ALA A 345 12.38 30.84 11.05
CA ALA A 345 13.20 29.81 11.70
C ALA A 345 14.63 29.85 11.12
N GLY A 346 15.63 29.75 11.99
CA GLY A 346 17.06 29.81 11.61
C GLY A 346 17.58 31.21 11.25
N ALA A 347 16.76 32.26 11.39
CA ALA A 347 17.17 33.64 11.17
C ALA A 347 17.77 34.27 12.44
N THR A 348 18.81 35.07 12.26
CA THR A 348 19.44 35.89 13.32
C THR A 348 19.05 37.37 13.23
N SER A 349 18.53 37.82 12.08
CA SER A 349 17.99 39.17 11.88
C SER A 349 16.88 39.19 10.84
N ALA A 350 16.02 40.21 10.89
CA ALA A 350 14.92 40.41 9.97
C ALA A 350 14.72 41.91 9.67
N GLU A 351 14.38 42.23 8.43
CA GLU A 351 14.11 43.60 7.97
C GLU A 351 12.91 43.59 7.02
N ILE A 352 11.99 44.55 7.17
CA ILE A 352 10.85 44.73 6.27
C ILE A 352 11.00 46.05 5.51
N ASP A 353 10.76 46.01 4.20
CA ASP A 353 10.80 47.19 3.32
C ASP A 353 9.61 48.17 3.54
N ASN A 354 9.42 49.12 2.62
CA ASN A 354 8.36 50.14 2.67
C ASN A 354 8.36 51.00 3.96
N GLY A 355 9.55 51.28 4.49
CA GLY A 355 9.75 52.22 5.60
C GLY A 355 9.57 51.64 7.00
N ILE A 356 9.42 50.32 7.15
CA ILE A 356 9.34 49.65 8.46
C ILE A 356 10.74 49.42 9.06
N GLY A 357 11.69 48.91 8.26
CA GLY A 357 13.07 48.69 8.66
C GLY A 357 13.29 47.42 9.49
N THR A 358 14.35 47.42 10.32
CA THR A 358 14.75 46.25 11.11
C THR A 358 13.68 45.86 12.14
N VAL A 359 13.33 44.57 12.17
CA VAL A 359 12.34 43.99 13.07
C VAL A 359 12.89 42.75 13.78
N THR A 360 12.21 42.27 14.82
CA THR A 360 12.51 40.97 15.43
C THR A 360 12.27 39.83 14.45
N THR A 361 12.94 38.69 14.61
CA THR A 361 12.83 37.54 13.69
C THR A 361 11.42 36.94 13.62
N ASN A 362 10.60 37.19 14.64
CA ASN A 362 9.17 36.90 14.67
C ASN A 362 8.45 38.13 15.24
N GLY A 363 7.28 38.49 14.72
CA GLY A 363 6.56 39.66 15.20
C GLY A 363 5.37 40.06 14.35
N SER A 364 4.73 41.17 14.72
CA SER A 364 3.68 41.81 13.95
C SER A 364 3.75 43.34 14.07
N THR A 365 3.29 44.05 13.04
CA THR A 365 3.22 45.52 13.03
C THR A 365 2.05 46.02 12.17
N PRO A 366 1.28 47.03 12.61
CA PRO A 366 0.23 47.61 11.79
C PRO A 366 0.82 48.51 10.69
N VAL A 367 0.18 48.51 9.52
CA VAL A 367 0.51 49.35 8.37
C VAL A 367 -0.73 50.00 7.78
N ASN A 368 -0.57 51.21 7.23
CA ASN A 368 -1.65 52.03 6.67
C ASN A 368 -1.28 52.57 5.26
N PRO A 369 -1.01 51.71 4.27
CA PRO A 369 -0.67 52.18 2.94
C PRO A 369 -1.85 52.88 2.26
N ASP A 370 -1.56 53.89 1.43
CA ASP A 370 -2.54 54.69 0.67
C ASP A 370 -2.73 54.20 -0.79
N HIS A 371 -1.89 53.27 -1.24
CA HIS A 371 -1.96 52.56 -2.51
C HIS A 371 -1.53 51.09 -2.31
N THR A 372 -1.88 50.17 -3.22
CA THR A 372 -1.47 48.77 -3.08
C THR A 372 0.04 48.65 -2.92
N THR A 373 0.47 48.09 -1.78
CA THR A 373 1.88 48.01 -1.40
C THR A 373 2.23 46.56 -1.12
N THR A 374 3.28 46.07 -1.77
CA THR A 374 3.89 44.77 -1.47
C THR A 374 4.97 44.97 -0.43
N TYR A 375 4.77 44.45 0.77
CA TYR A 375 5.77 44.40 1.82
C TYR A 375 6.60 43.13 1.66
N SER A 376 7.93 43.26 1.68
CA SER A 376 8.86 42.15 1.65
C SER A 376 9.68 42.13 2.93
N ILE A 377 9.65 41.01 3.64
CA ILE A 377 10.57 40.73 4.72
C ILE A 377 11.79 40.01 4.15
N MET A 378 12.98 40.43 4.56
CA MET A 378 14.23 39.72 4.34
C MET A 378 14.75 39.29 5.71
N VAL A 379 14.99 37.99 5.86
CA VAL A 379 15.64 37.42 7.03
C VAL A 379 17.04 36.95 6.68
N THR A 380 17.98 37.18 7.59
CA THR A 380 19.37 36.74 7.45
C THR A 380 19.70 35.83 8.61
N GLY A 381 20.37 34.72 8.30
CA GLY A 381 20.86 33.74 9.28
C GLY A 381 22.06 32.99 8.71
N GLU A 382 22.48 31.93 9.39
CA GLU A 382 23.71 31.20 9.03
C GLU A 382 23.61 30.52 7.64
N GLY A 383 22.40 30.31 7.12
CA GLY A 383 22.11 29.77 5.78
C GLY A 383 21.97 30.80 4.65
N GLY A 384 22.34 32.07 4.85
CA GLY A 384 22.22 33.14 3.83
C GLY A 384 21.06 34.10 4.09
N THR A 385 20.32 34.51 3.05
CA THR A 385 19.12 35.36 3.18
C THR A 385 17.89 34.69 2.56
N LYS A 386 16.74 34.81 3.21
CA LYS A 386 15.44 34.39 2.66
C LYS A 386 14.46 35.55 2.70
N THR A 387 13.54 35.56 1.75
CA THR A 387 12.52 36.61 1.65
C THR A 387 11.13 36.02 1.61
N ALA A 388 10.17 36.71 2.22
CA ALA A 388 8.75 36.49 2.02
C ALA A 388 8.08 37.83 1.76
N SER A 389 6.94 37.83 1.08
CA SER A 389 6.21 39.07 0.80
C SER A 389 4.73 38.91 1.12
N ALA A 390 4.12 39.98 1.60
CA ALA A 390 2.68 40.12 1.74
C ALA A 390 2.22 41.37 1.00
N VAL A 391 1.14 41.24 0.22
CA VAL A 391 0.56 42.38 -0.49
C VAL A 391 -0.59 42.92 0.34
N VAL A 392 -0.52 44.19 0.72
CA VAL A 392 -1.67 44.93 1.23
C VAL A 392 -2.27 45.65 0.04
N THR A 393 -3.41 45.16 -0.44
CA THR A 393 -4.11 45.76 -1.57
C THR A 393 -4.93 46.93 -1.09
N VAL A 394 -4.65 48.13 -1.59
CA VAL A 394 -5.42 49.34 -1.32
C VAL A 394 -6.24 49.64 -2.55
N GLY A 395 -7.49 49.20 -2.52
CA GLY A 395 -8.45 49.46 -3.57
C GLY A 395 -9.28 50.71 -3.26
N ALA A 396 -9.69 51.42 -4.32
CA ALA A 396 -11.04 51.98 -4.30
C ALA A 396 -12.00 50.82 -3.96
N VAL A 397 -13.05 51.11 -3.17
CA VAL A 397 -14.10 50.16 -2.76
C VAL A 397 -14.28 49.10 -3.84
N SER A 398 -14.07 47.82 -3.51
CA SER A 398 -14.43 46.70 -4.38
C SER A 398 -15.82 46.98 -4.93
N ASP A 399 -16.05 46.83 -6.24
CA ASP A 399 -17.42 46.89 -6.75
C ASP A 399 -18.17 45.67 -6.19
N ILE A 400 -18.78 45.84 -5.02
CA ILE A 400 -19.58 44.82 -4.34
C ILE A 400 -20.92 44.80 -5.05
N ILE A 401 -21.26 43.62 -5.56
CA ILE A 401 -22.55 43.34 -6.16
C ILE A 401 -23.38 42.60 -5.11
N TYR A 402 -24.42 43.25 -4.60
CA TYR A 402 -25.31 42.69 -3.59
C TYR A 402 -26.39 41.82 -4.23
N VAL A 403 -26.56 40.62 -3.68
CA VAL A 403 -27.57 39.64 -4.07
C VAL A 403 -28.41 39.25 -2.85
N ASP A 404 -29.73 39.23 -2.99
CA ASP A 404 -30.67 38.89 -1.92
C ASP A 404 -31.89 38.14 -2.51
N ALA A 405 -31.99 36.84 -2.26
CA ALA A 405 -33.07 36.00 -2.81
C ALA A 405 -34.48 36.44 -2.39
N ASN A 406 -34.60 37.11 -1.23
CA ASN A 406 -35.87 37.47 -0.62
C ASN A 406 -36.33 38.88 -1.01
N ARG A 407 -35.39 39.82 -1.18
CA ARG A 407 -35.69 41.24 -1.42
C ARG A 407 -35.29 41.74 -2.81
N GLY A 408 -34.37 41.05 -3.48
CA GLY A 408 -33.78 41.52 -4.74
C GLY A 408 -34.69 41.34 -5.96
N SER A 409 -34.28 41.97 -7.06
CA SER A 409 -34.94 41.86 -8.37
C SER A 409 -33.90 41.78 -9.48
N ASP A 410 -33.95 40.76 -10.35
CA ASP A 410 -33.01 40.67 -11.47
C ASP A 410 -33.37 41.58 -12.65
N ALA A 411 -34.64 41.98 -12.73
CA ALA A 411 -35.15 42.86 -13.78
C ALA A 411 -34.89 44.34 -13.47
N SER A 412 -34.98 44.74 -12.19
CA SER A 412 -34.91 46.14 -11.76
C SER A 412 -33.84 46.44 -10.70
N GLY A 413 -33.20 45.40 -10.14
CA GLY A 413 -32.07 45.54 -9.23
C GLY A 413 -30.85 46.14 -9.93
N ASN A 414 -30.02 46.85 -9.17
CA ASN A 414 -28.77 47.43 -9.67
C ASN A 414 -27.53 46.95 -8.91
N GLY A 415 -27.68 45.95 -8.04
CA GLY A 415 -26.58 45.33 -7.31
C GLY A 415 -26.05 46.15 -6.15
N THR A 416 -26.78 47.17 -5.69
CA THR A 416 -26.45 47.96 -4.49
C THR A 416 -27.09 47.37 -3.23
N PRO A 417 -26.66 47.74 -2.00
CA PRO A 417 -27.32 47.27 -0.78
C PRO A 417 -28.81 47.57 -0.72
N ASP A 418 -29.22 48.74 -1.22
CA ASP A 418 -30.62 49.19 -1.17
C ASP A 418 -31.48 48.54 -2.25
N ASN A 419 -30.89 48.21 -3.40
CA ASN A 419 -31.58 47.59 -4.54
C ASN A 419 -30.76 46.41 -5.13
N PRO A 420 -30.65 45.29 -4.37
CA PRO A 420 -29.83 44.15 -4.75
C PRO A 420 -30.44 43.38 -5.94
N TYR A 421 -29.61 42.60 -6.62
CA TYR A 421 -30.10 41.55 -7.52
C TYR A 421 -30.77 40.43 -6.73
N ARG A 422 -31.67 39.69 -7.36
CA ARG A 422 -32.36 38.57 -6.71
C ARG A 422 -31.50 37.33 -6.69
N THR A 423 -30.87 37.01 -7.82
CA THR A 423 -30.15 35.75 -8.02
C THR A 423 -28.64 35.94 -8.03
N MET A 424 -27.93 34.91 -7.54
CA MET A 424 -26.50 34.76 -7.70
C MET A 424 -26.14 34.62 -9.17
N THR A 425 -26.98 33.94 -9.96
CA THR A 425 -26.85 33.89 -11.43
C THR A 425 -26.71 35.29 -12.02
N LYS A 426 -27.60 36.22 -11.67
CA LYS A 426 -27.53 37.60 -12.16
C LYS A 426 -26.32 38.34 -11.61
N GLY A 427 -26.05 38.21 -10.30
CA GLY A 427 -24.89 38.84 -9.65
C GLY A 427 -23.55 38.43 -10.29
N CYS A 428 -23.36 37.13 -10.52
CA CYS A 428 -22.20 36.59 -11.21
C CYS A 428 -22.14 37.05 -12.67
N ALA A 429 -23.28 37.09 -13.39
CA ALA A 429 -23.30 37.56 -14.78
C ALA A 429 -22.85 39.03 -14.93
N VAL A 430 -23.20 39.90 -13.98
CA VAL A 430 -22.78 41.32 -14.02
C VAL A 430 -21.38 41.56 -13.48
N ALA A 431 -20.82 40.60 -12.73
CA ALA A 431 -19.42 40.65 -12.31
C ALA A 431 -18.44 40.49 -13.50
N VAL A 432 -18.93 40.04 -14.67
CA VAL A 432 -18.15 39.93 -15.91
C VAL A 432 -17.94 41.33 -16.53
N GLY A 433 -16.80 41.97 -16.24
CA GLY A 433 -16.38 43.23 -16.88
C GLY A 433 -15.62 43.00 -18.19
N ALA A 434 -15.96 43.75 -19.25
CA ALA A 434 -15.42 43.63 -20.60
C ALA A 434 -13.91 43.95 -20.73
N ALA A 435 -13.04 42.95 -20.63
CA ALA A 435 -11.71 42.94 -21.26
C ALA A 435 -11.24 41.48 -21.45
N PRO A 436 -10.57 41.13 -22.57
CA PRO A 436 -10.01 39.79 -22.75
C PRO A 436 -8.87 39.57 -21.74
N MET A 437 -9.02 38.54 -20.91
CA MET A 437 -8.01 38.12 -19.94
C MET A 437 -6.82 37.47 -20.66
N SER A 438 -5.73 38.22 -20.79
CA SER A 438 -4.38 37.71 -21.02
C SER A 438 -3.43 38.28 -19.96
N ALA A 439 -3.58 37.85 -18.70
CA ALA A 439 -2.54 38.07 -17.69
C ALA A 439 -2.72 37.10 -16.51
N GLN A 440 -1.67 36.37 -16.19
CA GLN A 440 -1.60 35.28 -15.23
C GLN A 440 -1.46 35.74 -13.75
N ASN A 441 -1.82 36.99 -13.40
CA ASN A 441 -1.61 37.54 -12.06
C ASN A 441 -2.66 38.62 -11.69
N ALA A 442 -3.93 38.25 -11.53
CA ALA A 442 -4.96 39.16 -11.03
C ALA A 442 -5.64 38.59 -9.79
N SER A 443 -5.41 39.24 -8.64
CA SER A 443 -6.25 39.12 -7.45
C SER A 443 -7.72 39.33 -7.84
N ALA A 444 -8.64 38.55 -7.28
CA ALA A 444 -10.06 38.68 -7.60
C ALA A 444 -10.54 40.13 -7.47
N THR A 445 -11.20 40.66 -8.49
CA THR A 445 -11.46 42.10 -8.67
C THR A 445 -12.91 42.51 -8.37
N LYS A 446 -13.83 41.54 -8.26
CA LYS A 446 -15.27 41.76 -8.02
C LYS A 446 -15.79 40.80 -6.96
N THR A 447 -16.65 41.30 -6.06
CA THR A 447 -17.26 40.49 -5.00
C THR A 447 -18.76 40.48 -5.17
N VAL A 448 -19.35 39.30 -5.33
CA VAL A 448 -20.78 39.07 -5.24
C VAL A 448 -21.09 38.68 -3.80
N LEU A 449 -21.77 39.57 -3.07
CA LEU A 449 -22.14 39.35 -1.67
C LEU A 449 -23.60 38.90 -1.59
N ALA A 450 -23.80 37.64 -1.24
CA ALA A 450 -25.11 37.02 -1.09
C ALA A 450 -25.61 37.11 0.35
N ALA A 451 -26.82 37.66 0.52
CA ALA A 451 -27.52 37.67 1.79
C ALA A 451 -27.92 36.25 2.24
N GLY A 452 -28.27 36.10 3.51
CA GLY A 452 -28.83 34.83 4.00
C GLY A 452 -30.16 34.51 3.33
N GLY A 453 -30.28 33.30 2.79
CA GLY A 453 -31.44 32.84 2.04
C GLY A 453 -31.19 31.51 1.35
N LEU A 454 -32.27 30.95 0.80
CA LEU A 454 -32.22 29.81 -0.11
C LEU A 454 -32.10 30.33 -1.55
N TYR A 455 -31.14 29.80 -2.29
CA TYR A 455 -30.86 30.09 -3.68
C TYR A 455 -31.07 28.79 -4.49
N SER A 456 -32.24 28.66 -5.10
CA SER A 456 -32.68 27.50 -5.86
C SER A 456 -33.38 27.90 -7.16
N ALA A 457 -33.76 26.92 -7.98
CA ALA A 457 -34.54 27.16 -9.20
C ALA A 457 -35.87 27.87 -8.88
N ASP A 458 -36.51 27.53 -7.75
CA ASP A 458 -37.75 28.17 -7.30
C ASP A 458 -37.55 29.65 -6.91
N THR A 459 -36.34 30.02 -6.48
CA THR A 459 -35.99 31.43 -6.21
C THR A 459 -35.41 32.14 -7.44
N GLY A 460 -35.37 31.48 -8.59
CA GLY A 460 -34.98 32.04 -9.88
C GLY A 460 -33.55 31.74 -10.33
N GLU A 461 -32.78 30.93 -9.60
CA GLU A 461 -31.42 30.57 -10.03
C GLU A 461 -31.43 29.72 -11.32
N VAL A 462 -30.41 29.92 -12.15
CA VAL A 462 -30.14 29.10 -13.32
C VAL A 462 -28.87 28.28 -13.05
N PHE A 463 -29.02 26.96 -13.01
CA PHE A 463 -27.91 26.06 -12.73
C PHE A 463 -27.23 25.53 -14.01
N PRO A 464 -25.91 25.26 -13.97
CA PRO A 464 -25.00 25.53 -12.86
C PRO A 464 -24.74 27.03 -12.67
N ILE A 465 -24.67 27.48 -11.41
CA ILE A 465 -24.24 28.85 -11.09
C ILE A 465 -22.76 28.94 -11.47
N THR A 466 -22.45 29.75 -12.49
CA THR A 466 -21.08 29.92 -12.96
C THR A 466 -20.45 31.14 -12.29
N VAL A 467 -19.42 30.91 -11.48
CA VAL A 467 -18.62 31.99 -10.88
C VAL A 467 -17.55 32.41 -11.90
N PRO A 468 -17.55 33.67 -12.37
CA PRO A 468 -16.59 34.11 -13.38
C PRO A 468 -15.16 34.11 -12.86
N ALA A 469 -14.21 34.12 -13.79
CA ALA A 469 -12.80 34.24 -13.45
C ALA A 469 -12.53 35.52 -12.64
N GLY A 470 -11.67 35.43 -11.61
CA GLY A 470 -11.33 36.56 -10.74
C GLY A 470 -12.50 37.12 -9.91
N THR A 471 -13.56 36.35 -9.66
CA THR A 471 -14.72 36.77 -8.87
C THR A 471 -14.80 36.02 -7.55
N ILE A 472 -15.16 36.72 -6.48
CA ILE A 472 -15.47 36.13 -5.17
C ILE A 472 -16.99 36.10 -5.02
N LEU A 473 -17.57 34.91 -4.83
CA LEU A 473 -18.96 34.75 -4.40
C LEU A 473 -18.98 34.39 -2.92
N ARG A 474 -19.47 35.32 -2.09
CA ARG A 474 -19.43 35.19 -0.63
C ARG A 474 -20.83 35.23 -0.03
N GLY A 475 -21.16 34.25 0.80
CA GLY A 475 -22.40 34.22 1.58
C GLY A 475 -22.28 34.89 2.94
N ALA A 476 -23.42 35.05 3.62
CA ALA A 476 -23.53 35.54 4.99
C ALA A 476 -23.22 34.46 6.07
N GLY A 477 -22.67 33.32 5.67
CA GLY A 477 -22.39 32.14 6.50
C GLY A 477 -23.03 30.87 5.96
N SER A 478 -22.37 29.73 6.13
CA SER A 478 -22.81 28.41 5.62
C SER A 478 -24.13 27.91 6.24
N SER A 479 -24.49 28.36 7.44
CA SER A 479 -25.80 28.09 8.05
C SER A 479 -26.92 29.02 7.57
N ARG A 480 -26.59 30.09 6.84
CA ARG A 480 -27.51 31.17 6.47
C ARG A 480 -27.71 31.31 4.97
N THR A 481 -26.72 30.95 4.17
CA THR A 481 -26.73 31.12 2.70
C THR A 481 -26.62 29.74 2.05
N VAL A 482 -27.70 29.27 1.44
CA VAL A 482 -27.79 27.91 0.91
C VAL A 482 -28.04 27.95 -0.59
N ILE A 483 -27.13 27.39 -1.38
CA ILE A 483 -27.32 27.06 -2.79
C ILE A 483 -27.90 25.64 -2.85
N MET A 484 -29.05 25.47 -3.49
CA MET A 484 -29.71 24.17 -3.62
C MET A 484 -30.26 23.98 -5.03
N GLY A 485 -29.65 23.07 -5.78
CA GLY A 485 -30.09 22.74 -7.14
C GLY A 485 -28.93 22.25 -8.00
N SER A 486 -29.24 21.81 -9.22
CA SER A 486 -28.23 21.44 -10.22
C SER A 486 -28.76 21.61 -11.63
N GLY A 487 -27.84 21.74 -12.59
CA GLY A 487 -28.16 21.86 -14.01
C GLY A 487 -27.14 21.12 -14.87
N ALA A 488 -27.55 20.76 -16.08
CA ALA A 488 -26.72 19.98 -16.99
C ALA A 488 -25.48 20.78 -17.45
N TYR A 489 -24.32 20.13 -17.45
CA TYR A 489 -23.05 20.64 -17.95
C TYR A 489 -22.28 19.51 -18.63
N THR A 490 -21.67 19.79 -19.77
CA THR A 490 -20.78 18.84 -20.45
C THR A 490 -19.34 19.19 -20.15
N SER A 491 -18.74 18.45 -19.22
CA SER A 491 -17.32 18.57 -18.87
C SER A 491 -16.45 17.94 -19.97
N PRO A 492 -15.40 18.62 -20.44
CA PRO A 492 -14.39 18.05 -21.32
C PRO A 492 -13.70 16.80 -20.75
N GLY A 493 -13.48 16.72 -19.43
CA GLY A 493 -12.78 15.60 -18.78
C GLY A 493 -13.70 14.49 -18.25
N LEU A 494 -14.89 14.84 -17.79
CA LEU A 494 -15.82 13.94 -17.06
C LEU A 494 -17.10 13.61 -17.84
N GLY A 495 -17.31 14.24 -18.99
CA GLY A 495 -18.51 14.05 -19.81
C GLY A 495 -19.73 14.81 -19.28
N ALA A 496 -20.93 14.31 -19.59
CA ALA A 496 -22.18 14.95 -19.16
C ALA A 496 -22.40 14.74 -17.66
N ILE A 497 -22.54 15.84 -16.92
CA ILE A 497 -22.74 15.88 -15.48
C ILE A 497 -23.85 16.89 -15.12
N ASN A 498 -24.53 16.69 -14.00
CA ASN A 498 -25.34 17.74 -13.38
C ASN A 498 -24.48 18.43 -12.32
N LEU A 499 -24.59 19.76 -12.19
CA LEU A 499 -23.70 20.55 -11.32
C LEU A 499 -24.44 21.70 -10.65
N ALA A 500 -24.15 21.96 -9.37
CA ALA A 500 -24.64 23.15 -8.67
C ALA A 500 -23.79 24.40 -8.97
N VAL A 501 -22.46 24.33 -8.77
CA VAL A 501 -21.56 25.48 -8.93
C VAL A 501 -20.36 25.14 -9.81
N ARG A 502 -20.10 25.99 -10.80
CA ARG A 502 -18.89 25.92 -11.66
C ARG A 502 -17.97 27.08 -11.37
N LEU A 503 -16.71 26.81 -11.03
CA LEU A 503 -15.72 27.84 -10.74
C LEU A 503 -14.92 28.23 -11.99
N GLY A 504 -14.65 29.52 -12.13
CA GLY A 504 -13.74 30.10 -13.12
C GLY A 504 -12.32 30.23 -12.59
N ASN A 505 -11.38 30.58 -13.47
CA ASN A 505 -9.97 30.75 -13.08
C ASN A 505 -9.77 31.91 -12.10
N ALA A 506 -8.98 31.70 -11.06
CA ALA A 506 -8.78 32.62 -9.94
C ALA A 506 -10.10 33.06 -9.26
N SER A 507 -11.14 32.24 -9.30
CA SER A 507 -12.40 32.50 -8.60
C SER A 507 -12.43 31.90 -7.20
N GLU A 508 -13.31 32.43 -6.35
CA GLU A 508 -13.49 31.98 -4.98
C GLU A 508 -14.98 31.85 -4.65
N ILE A 509 -15.34 30.79 -3.92
CA ILE A 509 -16.58 30.74 -3.14
C ILE A 509 -16.26 30.70 -1.65
N GLY A 510 -17.02 31.46 -0.86
CA GLY A 510 -16.81 31.49 0.58
C GLY A 510 -18.07 31.66 1.42
N SER A 511 -18.03 31.11 2.64
CA SER A 511 -19.07 31.33 3.67
C SER A 511 -20.49 30.97 3.22
N LEU A 512 -20.65 29.85 2.50
CA LEU A 512 -21.94 29.38 1.97
C LEU A 512 -22.09 27.86 2.07
N LYS A 513 -23.32 27.37 1.94
CA LYS A 513 -23.65 25.95 1.85
C LYS A 513 -24.06 25.59 0.42
N VAL A 514 -23.54 24.49 -0.12
CA VAL A 514 -23.89 23.95 -1.45
C VAL A 514 -24.49 22.58 -1.28
N VAL A 515 -25.66 22.38 -1.89
CA VAL A 515 -26.37 21.10 -1.99
C VAL A 515 -26.75 20.88 -3.45
N SER A 516 -26.35 19.76 -4.04
CA SER A 516 -26.75 19.37 -5.40
C SER A 516 -27.88 18.35 -5.37
N THR A 517 -28.81 18.47 -6.33
CA THR A 517 -30.02 17.62 -6.44
C THR A 517 -30.12 17.04 -7.84
N GLY A 518 -30.84 15.93 -8.04
CA GLY A 518 -31.00 15.32 -9.36
C GLY A 518 -29.73 14.66 -9.90
N GLY A 519 -28.98 13.96 -9.05
CA GLY A 519 -27.74 13.26 -9.37
C GLY A 519 -26.54 14.16 -9.65
N GLY A 520 -26.58 15.42 -9.18
CA GLY A 520 -25.54 16.41 -9.48
C GLY A 520 -24.34 16.41 -8.53
N THR A 521 -23.20 16.90 -9.02
CA THR A 521 -22.02 17.27 -8.21
C THR A 521 -22.24 18.65 -7.57
N GLY A 522 -21.70 18.88 -6.37
CA GLY A 522 -21.74 20.19 -5.71
C GLY A 522 -20.94 21.25 -6.46
N VAL A 523 -19.61 21.11 -6.50
CA VAL A 523 -18.69 22.10 -7.07
C VAL A 523 -17.77 21.45 -8.11
N LEU A 524 -17.52 22.13 -9.23
CA LEU A 524 -16.56 21.70 -10.24
C LEU A 524 -15.41 22.70 -10.37
N VAL A 525 -14.18 22.18 -10.30
CA VAL A 525 -12.91 22.86 -10.60
C VAL A 525 -12.23 22.13 -11.75
N GLU A 526 -12.35 22.65 -12.96
CA GLU A 526 -11.85 21.97 -14.16
C GLU A 526 -10.99 22.91 -15.00
N ASN A 527 -9.69 22.56 -15.17
CA ASN A 527 -8.71 23.36 -15.92
C ASN A 527 -8.59 24.83 -15.44
N VAL A 528 -8.82 25.06 -14.15
CA VAL A 528 -8.78 26.39 -13.52
C VAL A 528 -8.13 26.29 -12.14
N VAL A 529 -7.57 27.41 -11.66
CA VAL A 529 -7.18 27.56 -10.26
C VAL A 529 -8.35 28.19 -9.50
N ALA A 530 -8.83 27.60 -8.41
CA ALA A 530 -9.95 28.14 -7.66
C ALA A 530 -9.85 27.86 -6.14
N THR A 531 -10.53 28.70 -5.35
CA THR A 531 -10.55 28.59 -3.88
C THR A 531 -11.97 28.35 -3.37
N VAL A 532 -12.09 27.43 -2.41
CA VAL A 532 -13.31 27.18 -1.63
C VAL A 532 -12.93 27.35 -0.16
N THR A 533 -13.58 28.29 0.53
CA THR A 533 -13.19 28.65 1.91
C THR A 533 -14.39 28.85 2.83
N ASP A 534 -14.33 28.31 4.05
CA ASP A 534 -15.40 28.43 5.05
C ASP A 534 -16.78 27.96 4.52
N CYS A 535 -16.79 26.95 3.64
CA CYS A 535 -18.00 26.44 2.98
C CYS A 535 -18.47 25.12 3.60
N SER A 536 -19.75 24.82 3.44
CA SER A 536 -20.34 23.50 3.71
C SER A 536 -20.83 22.88 2.41
N ILE A 537 -20.12 21.89 1.87
CA ILE A 537 -20.50 21.16 0.65
C ILE A 537 -21.08 19.82 1.09
N THR A 538 -22.41 19.70 1.06
CA THR A 538 -23.06 18.59 1.76
C THR A 538 -24.38 18.15 1.14
N GLY A 539 -24.70 16.87 1.32
CA GLY A 539 -25.93 16.30 0.82
C GLY A 539 -26.00 16.25 -0.70
N CYS A 540 -24.85 16.31 -1.39
CA CYS A 540 -24.80 16.20 -2.83
C CYS A 540 -25.18 14.78 -3.28
N GLU A 541 -26.07 14.66 -4.26
CA GLU A 541 -26.50 13.35 -4.80
C GLU A 541 -25.43 12.61 -5.62
N ARG A 542 -24.26 13.23 -5.82
CA ARG A 542 -23.05 12.62 -6.38
C ARG A 542 -21.82 13.01 -5.54
N ASP A 543 -20.78 13.54 -6.16
CA ASP A 543 -19.57 13.99 -5.47
C ASP A 543 -19.78 15.40 -4.89
N GLY A 544 -19.11 15.72 -3.78
CA GLY A 544 -19.11 17.07 -3.22
C GLY A 544 -18.37 18.04 -4.14
N ILE A 545 -17.10 17.75 -4.43
CA ILE A 545 -16.23 18.57 -5.30
C ILE A 545 -15.49 17.68 -6.30
N ASP A 546 -15.64 17.97 -7.58
CA ASP A 546 -14.84 17.37 -8.65
C ASP A 546 -13.71 18.31 -9.08
N VAL A 547 -12.49 17.78 -9.18
CA VAL A 547 -11.30 18.47 -9.70
C VAL A 547 -10.75 17.70 -10.91
N GLY A 548 -10.88 18.29 -12.09
CA GLY A 548 -10.58 17.63 -13.36
C GLY A 548 -9.54 18.36 -14.22
N GLY A 549 -8.97 17.63 -15.18
CA GLY A 549 -7.97 18.19 -16.11
C GLY A 549 -6.72 18.69 -15.39
N SER A 550 -6.32 19.94 -15.65
CA SER A 550 -5.24 20.63 -14.94
C SER A 550 -5.73 21.56 -13.82
N GLY A 551 -6.90 21.27 -13.24
CA GLY A 551 -7.50 22.10 -12.18
C GLY A 551 -6.67 22.11 -10.90
N GLU A 552 -6.61 23.24 -10.21
CA GLU A 552 -5.97 23.38 -8.91
C GLU A 552 -7.00 23.92 -7.90
N LEU A 553 -7.30 23.12 -6.87
CA LEU A 553 -8.26 23.48 -5.82
C LEU A 553 -7.51 23.83 -4.53
N SER A 554 -7.74 25.04 -4.01
CA SER A 554 -7.48 25.35 -2.60
C SER A 554 -8.77 25.21 -1.80
N LEU A 555 -8.81 24.25 -0.87
CA LEU A 555 -9.97 24.01 0.02
C LEU A 555 -9.54 24.31 1.45
N LEU A 556 -10.16 25.31 2.07
CA LEU A 556 -9.72 25.88 3.34
C LEU A 556 -10.87 25.94 4.35
N ASN A 557 -10.64 25.44 5.57
CA ASN A 557 -11.56 25.55 6.72
C ASN A 557 -13.02 25.17 6.39
N SER A 558 -13.21 24.21 5.50
CA SER A 558 -14.51 23.84 4.95
C SER A 558 -14.94 22.46 5.44
N THR A 559 -16.23 22.20 5.41
CA THR A 559 -16.80 20.88 5.70
C THR A 559 -17.36 20.28 4.43
N VAL A 560 -16.95 19.06 4.10
CA VAL A 560 -17.46 18.28 2.96
C VAL A 560 -18.06 16.99 3.48
N SER A 561 -19.40 16.91 3.53
CA SER A 561 -20.06 15.83 4.26
C SER A 561 -21.33 15.28 3.63
N ASP A 562 -21.66 14.03 3.94
CA ASP A 562 -22.95 13.42 3.60
C ASP A 562 -23.26 13.42 2.10
N ASN A 563 -22.23 13.42 1.26
CA ASN A 563 -22.37 13.32 -0.19
C ASN A 563 -22.50 11.84 -0.58
N VAL A 564 -23.32 11.52 -1.58
CA VAL A 564 -23.56 10.12 -1.99
C VAL A 564 -22.29 9.45 -2.53
N GLY A 565 -21.45 10.23 -3.23
CA GLY A 565 -20.17 9.81 -3.79
C GLY A 565 -18.98 10.19 -2.91
N GLN A 566 -17.97 10.76 -3.55
CA GLN A 566 -16.77 11.27 -2.88
C GLN A 566 -17.05 12.63 -2.22
N GLY A 567 -16.30 12.97 -1.17
CA GLY A 567 -16.21 14.36 -0.71
C GLY A 567 -15.50 15.21 -1.76
N VAL A 568 -14.23 14.87 -2.05
CA VAL A 568 -13.43 15.47 -3.14
C VAL A 568 -12.90 14.37 -4.04
N TRP A 569 -13.08 14.52 -5.36
CA TRP A 569 -12.46 13.67 -6.37
C TRP A 569 -11.49 14.47 -7.24
N ALA A 570 -10.20 14.13 -7.21
CA ALA A 570 -9.17 14.76 -8.03
C ALA A 570 -8.63 13.79 -9.09
N ALA A 571 -8.80 14.13 -10.38
CA ALA A 571 -8.43 13.29 -11.52
C ALA A 571 -7.40 13.97 -12.45
N ASN A 572 -6.89 13.22 -13.44
CA ASN A 572 -5.96 13.72 -14.47
C ASN A 572 -4.66 14.32 -13.89
N THR A 573 -4.33 15.58 -14.16
CA THR A 573 -3.13 16.26 -13.63
C THR A 573 -3.51 17.33 -12.61
N SER A 574 -4.65 17.16 -11.93
CA SER A 574 -5.17 18.12 -10.96
C SER A 574 -4.38 18.15 -9.65
N ARG A 575 -4.40 19.31 -8.99
CA ARG A 575 -3.73 19.53 -7.71
C ARG A 575 -4.70 19.98 -6.64
N LEU A 576 -4.42 19.53 -5.43
CA LEU A 576 -5.14 19.82 -4.21
C LEU A 576 -4.21 20.55 -3.23
N ASN A 577 -4.71 21.64 -2.68
CA ASN A 577 -4.13 22.35 -1.55
C ASN A 577 -5.19 22.41 -0.44
N LEU A 578 -5.17 21.41 0.44
CA LEU A 578 -6.18 21.24 1.49
C LEU A 578 -5.61 21.69 2.84
N SER A 579 -6.37 22.48 3.60
CA SER A 579 -5.97 22.90 4.95
C SER A 579 -7.17 23.09 5.88
N GLY A 580 -7.14 22.44 7.04
CA GLY A 580 -8.14 22.65 8.10
C GLY A 580 -9.56 22.21 7.76
N ASN A 581 -9.72 21.24 6.84
CA ASN A 581 -11.06 20.78 6.44
C ASN A 581 -11.48 19.53 7.21
N THR A 582 -12.80 19.34 7.25
CA THR A 582 -13.44 18.14 7.79
C THR A 582 -14.20 17.43 6.68
N PHE A 583 -13.89 16.16 6.47
CA PHE A 583 -14.61 15.23 5.61
C PHE A 583 -15.41 14.27 6.49
N SER A 584 -16.71 14.12 6.25
CA SER A 584 -17.51 13.23 7.10
C SER A 584 -18.72 12.60 6.41
N GLY A 585 -18.98 11.32 6.68
CA GLY A 585 -20.23 10.67 6.26
C GLY A 585 -20.40 10.58 4.75
N ASN A 586 -19.33 10.74 3.96
CA ASN A 586 -19.43 10.61 2.50
C ASN A 586 -19.65 9.13 2.14
N GLY A 587 -20.51 8.86 1.16
CA GLY A 587 -20.93 7.51 0.77
C GLY A 587 -19.84 6.67 0.11
N LEU A 588 -18.74 7.30 -0.32
CA LEU A 588 -17.51 6.63 -0.75
C LEU A 588 -16.32 7.07 0.11
N ALA A 589 -15.47 7.96 -0.40
CA ALA A 589 -14.31 8.49 0.31
C ALA A 589 -14.43 9.98 0.62
N GLY A 590 -13.74 10.42 1.68
CA GLY A 590 -13.58 11.84 1.95
C GLY A 590 -12.79 12.51 0.84
N VAL A 591 -11.62 11.95 0.50
CA VAL A 591 -10.79 12.40 -0.63
C VAL A 591 -10.33 11.22 -1.48
N PHE A 592 -10.61 11.27 -2.77
CA PHE A 592 -10.13 10.32 -3.76
C PHE A 592 -9.23 11.01 -4.78
N VAL A 593 -7.98 10.56 -4.89
CA VAL A 593 -7.00 11.08 -5.85
C VAL A 593 -6.66 10.02 -6.88
N THR A 594 -7.10 10.23 -8.13
CA THR A 594 -6.66 9.50 -9.32
C THR A 594 -5.74 10.34 -10.21
N SER A 595 -5.32 11.51 -9.71
CA SER A 595 -4.39 12.37 -10.44
C SER A 595 -2.98 11.80 -10.49
N THR A 596 -2.25 12.08 -11.57
CA THR A 596 -0.82 11.83 -11.72
C THR A 596 0.06 12.96 -11.20
N ALA A 597 -0.53 14.07 -10.74
CA ALA A 597 0.22 15.13 -10.08
C ALA A 597 0.48 14.79 -8.62
N SER A 598 1.64 15.21 -8.10
CA SER A 598 1.93 15.11 -6.67
C SER A 598 0.94 15.95 -5.87
N ASN A 599 0.27 15.30 -4.92
CA ASN A 599 -0.74 15.90 -4.08
C ASN A 599 -0.36 15.70 -2.60
N LEU A 600 -0.69 16.68 -1.75
CA LEU A 600 -0.42 16.64 -0.32
C LEU A 600 -1.72 16.78 0.45
N ILE A 601 -2.08 15.75 1.21
CA ILE A 601 -3.22 15.75 2.12
C ILE A 601 -2.64 15.86 3.53
N GLN A 602 -2.81 17.02 4.15
CA GLN A 602 -2.29 17.25 5.50
C GLN A 602 -3.21 18.05 6.40
N ALA A 603 -3.16 17.79 7.70
CA ALA A 603 -3.95 18.51 8.71
C ALA A 603 -5.46 18.52 8.38
N GLN A 604 -5.98 17.39 7.91
CA GLN A 604 -7.39 17.16 7.65
C GLN A 604 -8.00 16.25 8.73
N GLN A 605 -9.31 16.37 8.91
CA GLN A 605 -10.11 15.49 9.76
C GLN A 605 -11.05 14.65 8.89
N PHE A 606 -11.03 13.34 9.06
CA PHE A 606 -11.91 12.39 8.37
C PHE A 606 -12.76 11.63 9.40
N LEU A 607 -14.08 11.59 9.20
CA LEU A 607 -15.03 11.01 10.16
C LEU A 607 -16.12 10.17 9.47
N ASN A 608 -16.12 8.86 9.70
CA ASN A 608 -17.19 7.94 9.27
C ASN A 608 -17.50 7.97 7.75
N ASP A 609 -16.49 8.10 6.88
CA ASP A 609 -16.68 7.93 5.44
C ASP A 609 -16.89 6.44 5.11
N ALA A 610 -17.86 6.11 4.25
CA ALA A 610 -18.46 4.76 4.20
C ALA A 610 -17.60 3.68 3.53
N VAL A 611 -16.57 4.04 2.76
CA VAL A 611 -15.66 3.08 2.11
C VAL A 611 -14.23 3.25 2.61
N GLN A 612 -13.60 4.36 2.25
CA GLN A 612 -12.26 4.71 2.72
C GLN A 612 -12.17 6.20 2.94
N SER A 613 -11.51 6.68 3.98
CA SER A 613 -11.37 8.14 4.13
C SER A 613 -10.49 8.76 3.05
N VAL A 614 -9.38 8.10 2.67
CA VAL A 614 -8.48 8.53 1.59
C VAL A 614 -8.13 7.36 0.67
N LEU A 615 -8.33 7.57 -0.63
CA LEU A 615 -7.97 6.61 -1.68
C LEU A 615 -6.90 7.25 -2.60
N THR A 616 -5.74 6.59 -2.75
CA THR A 616 -4.56 7.22 -3.38
C THR A 616 -4.25 6.74 -4.79
N GLY A 617 -3.57 7.62 -5.54
CA GLY A 617 -2.83 7.33 -6.76
C GLY A 617 -1.31 7.53 -6.58
N THR A 618 -0.53 7.43 -7.67
CA THR A 618 0.94 7.49 -7.64
C THR A 618 1.47 8.80 -7.04
N GLY A 619 2.44 8.71 -6.11
CA GLY A 619 3.18 9.89 -5.62
C GLY A 619 2.39 10.83 -4.68
N LEU A 620 1.35 10.34 -4.00
CA LEU A 620 0.58 11.08 -3.00
C LEU A 620 1.30 11.10 -1.65
N THR A 621 1.25 12.24 -0.94
CA THR A 621 1.63 12.31 0.49
C THR A 621 0.40 12.54 1.37
N VAL A 622 0.21 11.67 2.37
CA VAL A 622 -0.84 11.76 3.38
C VAL A 622 -0.18 11.87 4.74
N GLN A 623 -0.21 13.07 5.34
CA GLN A 623 0.51 13.31 6.59
C GLN A 623 -0.23 14.16 7.62
N ASN A 624 0.00 13.93 8.91
CA ASN A 624 -0.57 14.77 9.97
C ASN A 624 -2.11 14.88 9.92
N ASN A 625 -2.81 13.84 9.48
CA ASN A 625 -4.27 13.80 9.44
C ASN A 625 -4.84 12.98 10.60
N THR A 626 -6.09 13.25 10.95
CA THR A 626 -6.86 12.47 11.92
C THR A 626 -7.98 11.73 11.21
N PHE A 627 -8.07 10.42 11.43
CA PHE A 627 -9.09 9.53 10.90
C PHE A 627 -9.84 8.88 12.05
N THR A 628 -11.15 9.01 12.06
CA THR A 628 -12.01 8.42 13.09
C THR A 628 -13.17 7.67 12.45
N ASP A 629 -13.39 6.42 12.85
CA ASP A 629 -14.55 5.65 12.44
C ASP A 629 -15.27 4.99 13.62
N THR A 630 -16.59 5.02 13.55
CA THR A 630 -17.52 4.42 14.52
C THR A 630 -18.60 3.60 13.82
N THR A 631 -18.44 3.39 12.50
CA THR A 631 -19.47 2.80 11.64
C THR A 631 -19.07 1.47 11.02
N GLY A 632 -17.80 1.05 11.14
CA GLY A 632 -17.31 -0.20 10.59
C GLY A 632 -16.86 -0.08 9.14
N SER A 633 -16.34 1.08 8.74
CA SER A 633 -15.92 1.35 7.37
C SER A 633 -14.75 0.44 6.95
N PRO A 634 -14.68 0.02 5.67
CA PRO A 634 -13.63 -0.86 5.18
C PRO A 634 -12.20 -0.44 5.53
N GLY A 635 -11.85 0.85 5.46
CA GLY A 635 -10.58 1.31 6.03
C GLY A 635 -10.35 2.82 6.03
N ALA A 636 -9.24 3.29 6.61
CA ALA A 636 -8.93 4.72 6.65
C ALA A 636 -8.18 5.18 5.40
N ILE A 637 -7.07 4.52 5.06
CA ILE A 637 -6.24 4.88 3.92
C ILE A 637 -6.01 3.63 3.06
N ALA A 638 -6.20 3.70 1.74
CA ALA A 638 -5.61 2.72 0.84
C ALA A 638 -4.72 3.32 -0.24
N SER A 639 -3.52 2.77 -0.28
CA SER A 639 -2.53 3.02 -1.32
C SER A 639 -2.65 1.96 -2.42
N LEU A 640 -2.97 2.43 -3.63
CA LEU A 640 -3.22 1.56 -4.78
C LEU A 640 -2.07 1.57 -5.81
N LEU A 641 -1.13 2.52 -5.71
CA LEU A 641 -0.07 2.76 -6.67
C LEU A 641 1.21 3.18 -5.97
N SER A 642 2.35 3.00 -6.65
CA SER A 642 3.69 3.20 -6.10
C SER A 642 3.99 4.64 -5.65
N GLY A 643 4.90 4.76 -4.68
CA GLY A 643 5.45 6.04 -4.24
C GLY A 643 4.55 6.86 -3.30
N THR A 644 3.51 6.26 -2.72
CA THR A 644 2.69 6.94 -1.71
C THR A 644 3.46 7.06 -0.38
N THR A 645 3.42 8.23 0.25
CA THR A 645 3.96 8.43 1.61
C THR A 645 2.80 8.64 2.58
N ILE A 646 2.72 7.82 3.63
CA ILE A 646 1.69 7.84 4.67
C ILE A 646 2.41 7.99 6.01
N THR A 647 2.45 9.21 6.54
CA THR A 647 3.27 9.49 7.73
C THR A 647 2.61 10.36 8.79
N ASN A 648 2.89 10.11 10.07
CA ASN A 648 2.40 10.93 11.18
C ASN A 648 0.86 11.10 11.22
N ASN A 649 0.10 10.11 10.75
CA ASN A 649 -1.36 10.14 10.85
C ASN A 649 -1.83 9.48 12.15
N THR A 650 -2.98 9.93 12.65
CA THR A 650 -3.69 9.30 13.76
C THR A 650 -4.96 8.64 13.23
N ILE A 651 -5.04 7.31 13.34
CA ILE A 651 -6.15 6.50 12.85
C ILE A 651 -6.77 5.78 14.05
N THR A 652 -8.04 6.05 14.31
CA THR A 652 -8.74 5.53 15.50
C THR A 652 -10.11 4.97 15.15
N GLY A 653 -10.50 3.85 15.75
CA GLY A 653 -11.87 3.33 15.73
C GLY A 653 -12.08 2.11 14.84
N ASP A 654 -13.32 1.86 14.44
CA ASP A 654 -13.82 0.55 14.00
C ASP A 654 -13.51 0.19 12.53
N PHE A 655 -12.45 0.74 11.96
CA PHE A 655 -12.07 0.47 10.58
C PHE A 655 -11.76 -1.02 10.34
N GLY A 656 -12.07 -1.53 9.15
CA GLY A 656 -11.62 -2.85 8.70
C GLY A 656 -10.10 -2.92 8.56
N TYR A 657 -9.48 -1.88 8.01
CA TYR A 657 -8.03 -1.69 8.01
C TYR A 657 -7.65 -0.23 8.26
N GLY A 658 -6.60 0.03 9.04
CA GLY A 658 -6.04 1.38 9.17
C GLY A 658 -5.41 1.83 7.86
N VAL A 659 -4.40 1.09 7.41
CA VAL A 659 -3.74 1.31 6.12
C VAL A 659 -3.76 0.04 5.28
N LEU A 660 -4.20 0.14 4.03
CA LEU A 660 -4.09 -0.90 3.02
C LEU A 660 -3.03 -0.50 1.97
N SER A 661 -2.07 -1.38 1.69
CA SER A 661 -1.12 -1.25 0.58
C SER A 661 -1.32 -2.40 -0.40
N PHE A 662 -1.50 -2.07 -1.68
CA PHE A 662 -2.11 -2.96 -2.66
C PHE A 662 -1.37 -2.95 -4.01
N PHE A 663 -1.24 -4.12 -4.67
CA PHE A 663 -0.77 -4.27 -6.06
C PHE A 663 0.60 -3.64 -6.40
N GLY A 664 1.69 -4.23 -5.93
CA GLY A 664 3.04 -3.78 -6.33
C GLY A 664 3.44 -2.42 -5.74
N ASP A 665 2.67 -1.94 -4.77
CA ASP A 665 2.89 -0.66 -4.11
C ASP A 665 4.20 -0.66 -3.29
N THR A 666 4.92 0.45 -3.37
CA THR A 666 6.20 0.71 -2.69
C THR A 666 6.05 1.81 -1.64
N ALA A 667 4.87 1.93 -1.04
CA ALA A 667 4.55 2.99 -0.10
C ALA A 667 5.50 3.07 1.09
N THR A 668 5.74 4.28 1.56
CA THR A 668 6.38 4.52 2.86
C THR A 668 5.28 4.76 3.90
N ILE A 669 5.14 3.86 4.86
CA ILE A 669 4.13 3.92 5.93
C ILE A 669 4.88 4.07 7.25
N SER A 670 4.95 5.29 7.78
CA SER A 670 5.82 5.57 8.92
C SER A 670 5.25 6.47 9.99
N SER A 671 5.60 6.22 11.25
CA SER A 671 5.24 7.10 12.37
C SER A 671 3.73 7.34 12.55
N ASN A 672 2.88 6.43 12.07
CA ASN A 672 1.44 6.53 12.26
C ASN A 672 1.04 5.94 13.63
N VAL A 673 0.01 6.51 14.24
CA VAL A 673 -0.65 5.99 15.43
C VAL A 673 -1.96 5.36 14.98
N ILE A 674 -2.12 4.05 15.15
CA ILE A 674 -3.24 3.26 14.64
C ILE A 674 -3.86 2.48 15.81
N ASP A 675 -5.11 2.77 16.16
CA ASP A 675 -5.77 2.23 17.34
C ASP A 675 -7.20 1.75 17.03
N GLY A 676 -7.50 0.48 17.32
CA GLY A 676 -8.84 -0.09 17.16
C GLY A 676 -9.18 -0.87 15.88
N PRO A 677 -8.54 -0.70 14.70
CA PRO A 677 -9.05 -1.34 13.49
C PRO A 677 -8.92 -2.87 13.52
N THR A 678 -9.68 -3.57 12.68
CA THR A 678 -9.54 -5.04 12.55
C THR A 678 -8.13 -5.42 12.08
N ALA A 679 -7.56 -4.68 11.13
CA ALA A 679 -6.15 -4.76 10.77
C ALA A 679 -5.48 -3.38 10.88
N GLY A 680 -4.33 -3.27 11.54
CA GLY A 680 -3.60 -2.00 11.61
C GLY A 680 -3.07 -1.60 10.23
N ILE A 681 -2.13 -2.39 9.72
CA ILE A 681 -1.59 -2.26 8.37
C ILE A 681 -1.78 -3.59 7.63
N PHE A 682 -2.40 -3.54 6.46
CA PHE A 682 -2.61 -4.70 5.61
C PHE A 682 -1.89 -4.52 4.28
N THR A 683 -0.96 -5.42 3.97
CA THR A 683 -0.24 -5.45 2.69
C THR A 683 -0.63 -6.69 1.90
N ILE A 684 -0.88 -6.50 0.60
CA ILE A 684 -1.34 -7.60 -0.25
C ILE A 684 -0.95 -7.46 -1.72
N TYR A 685 -0.66 -8.60 -2.35
CA TYR A 685 -0.38 -8.75 -3.79
C TYR A 685 0.85 -7.95 -4.27
N TYR A 686 2.05 -8.50 -4.12
CA TYR A 686 3.31 -7.91 -4.63
C TYR A 686 3.74 -6.61 -3.97
N ALA A 687 3.06 -6.20 -2.90
CA ALA A 687 3.40 -4.98 -2.17
C ALA A 687 4.82 -5.10 -1.57
N ALA A 688 5.59 -4.03 -1.68
CA ALA A 688 6.91 -3.88 -1.10
C ALA A 688 7.01 -2.56 -0.28
N PRO A 689 6.06 -2.26 0.62
CA PRO A 689 6.11 -1.03 1.39
C PRO A 689 7.23 -1.07 2.44
N THR A 690 7.73 0.11 2.78
CA THR A 690 8.53 0.31 3.99
C THR A 690 7.60 0.71 5.12
N ILE A 691 7.47 -0.15 6.13
CA ILE A 691 6.61 0.03 7.29
C ILE A 691 7.51 0.29 8.50
N SER A 692 7.58 1.52 8.99
CA SER A 692 8.52 1.86 10.05
C SER A 692 7.99 2.78 11.16
N SER A 693 8.41 2.53 12.40
CA SER A 693 8.10 3.41 13.54
C SER A 693 6.61 3.66 13.80
N ASN A 694 5.71 2.78 13.33
CA ASN A 694 4.28 2.91 13.61
C ASN A 694 3.95 2.38 15.01
N SER A 695 2.95 2.98 15.66
CA SER A 695 2.34 2.49 16.90
C SER A 695 0.97 1.91 16.56
N ILE A 696 0.78 0.61 16.78
CA ILE A 696 -0.42 -0.14 16.40
C ILE A 696 -1.00 -0.84 17.62
N THR A 697 -2.25 -0.53 17.98
CA THR A 697 -2.88 -0.99 19.22
C THR A 697 -4.32 -1.46 19.04
N ASN A 698 -4.79 -2.31 19.98
CA ASN A 698 -6.20 -2.72 20.12
C ASN A 698 -6.84 -3.27 18.84
N CYS A 699 -6.15 -4.16 18.15
CA CYS A 699 -6.51 -4.60 16.81
C CYS A 699 -6.61 -6.13 16.70
N PHE A 700 -7.31 -6.69 15.71
CA PHE A 700 -7.27 -8.15 15.55
C PHE A 700 -5.97 -8.63 14.89
N ARG A 701 -5.40 -7.81 13.98
CA ARG A 701 -4.11 -8.03 13.31
C ARG A 701 -3.32 -6.72 13.29
N GLY A 702 -2.10 -6.68 13.83
CA GLY A 702 -1.27 -5.47 13.81
C GLY A 702 -0.77 -5.16 12.42
N VAL A 703 0.25 -5.90 11.98
CA VAL A 703 0.70 -5.90 10.59
C VAL A 703 0.34 -7.23 9.94
N TYR A 704 -0.43 -7.19 8.87
CA TYR A 704 -0.79 -8.36 8.10
C TYR A 704 -0.17 -8.29 6.71
N SER A 705 0.78 -9.19 6.44
CA SER A 705 1.41 -9.39 5.14
C SER A 705 0.84 -10.65 4.50
N TYR A 706 0.22 -10.48 3.33
CA TYR A 706 -0.48 -11.56 2.65
C TYR A 706 -0.14 -11.58 1.17
N PHE A 707 0.36 -12.72 0.68
CA PHE A 707 0.51 -12.99 -0.75
C PHE A 707 1.59 -12.18 -1.47
N LEU A 708 2.76 -12.82 -1.67
CA LEU A 708 3.88 -12.28 -2.47
C LEU A 708 4.32 -10.91 -1.98
N ASP A 709 4.55 -10.78 -0.68
CA ASP A 709 4.87 -9.50 -0.04
C ASP A 709 6.39 -9.38 0.20
N PHE A 710 6.95 -8.20 -0.08
CA PHE A 710 8.37 -7.89 0.07
C PHE A 710 8.57 -6.73 1.05
N SER A 711 7.67 -6.58 2.02
CA SER A 711 7.67 -5.45 2.95
C SER A 711 8.96 -5.41 3.78
N THR A 712 9.46 -4.19 4.02
CA THR A 712 10.46 -3.95 5.08
C THR A 712 9.75 -3.39 6.30
N ILE A 713 9.75 -4.14 7.40
CA ILE A 713 8.97 -3.84 8.61
C ILE A 713 9.94 -3.60 9.77
N THR A 714 10.13 -2.34 10.16
CA THR A 714 11.21 -1.95 11.09
C THR A 714 10.80 -1.00 12.21
N GLY A 715 11.23 -1.26 13.44
CA GLY A 715 11.04 -0.32 14.55
C GLY A 715 9.57 -0.04 14.94
N ASN A 716 8.62 -0.87 14.54
CA ASN A 716 7.21 -0.67 14.88
C ASN A 716 6.92 -1.17 16.31
N THR A 717 5.97 -0.53 16.98
CA THR A 717 5.43 -0.95 18.27
C THR A 717 4.02 -1.50 18.07
N ILE A 718 3.80 -2.78 18.38
CA ILE A 718 2.52 -3.47 18.17
C ILE A 718 2.05 -4.10 19.48
N THR A 719 0.94 -3.62 20.04
CA THR A 719 0.49 -4.06 21.37
C THR A 719 -0.99 -4.36 21.45
N GLU A 720 -1.37 -5.29 22.34
CA GLU A 720 -2.78 -5.59 22.64
C GLU A 720 -3.61 -5.93 21.39
N CYS A 721 -2.97 -6.58 20.41
CA CYS A 721 -3.66 -7.10 19.24
C CYS A 721 -3.83 -8.61 19.34
N GLY A 722 -4.80 -9.17 18.61
CA GLY A 722 -4.94 -10.62 18.50
C GLY A 722 -3.64 -11.24 17.96
N ARG A 723 -3.30 -10.89 16.72
CA ARG A 723 -1.99 -11.22 16.12
C ARG A 723 -1.18 -9.94 15.96
N GLY A 724 -0.02 -9.84 16.57
CA GLY A 724 0.89 -8.70 16.42
C GLY A 724 1.31 -8.56 14.95
N MET A 725 1.99 -9.57 14.41
CA MET A 725 2.35 -9.63 13.00
C MET A 725 1.96 -10.98 12.41
N ARG A 726 1.36 -10.96 11.22
CA ARG A 726 1.10 -12.18 10.44
C ARG A 726 1.73 -12.07 9.07
N LEU A 727 2.65 -12.98 8.77
CA LEU A 727 3.28 -13.13 7.46
C LEU A 727 2.74 -14.41 6.82
N SER A 728 2.21 -14.33 5.60
CA SER A 728 1.60 -15.50 4.99
C SER A 728 1.57 -15.52 3.47
N ASN A 729 1.51 -16.73 2.93
CA ASN A 729 1.34 -17.03 1.51
C ASN A 729 2.45 -16.41 0.64
N TYR A 730 3.68 -16.92 0.68
CA TYR A 730 4.79 -16.35 -0.10
C TYR A 730 5.21 -14.95 0.38
N SER A 731 5.40 -14.76 1.68
CA SER A 731 5.97 -13.52 2.22
C SER A 731 7.49 -13.61 2.27
N TYR A 732 8.17 -12.58 1.74
CA TYR A 732 9.62 -12.37 1.76
C TYR A 732 9.99 -11.15 2.62
N ALA A 733 9.12 -10.81 3.57
CA ALA A 733 9.29 -9.61 4.38
C ALA A 733 10.61 -9.63 5.17
N THR A 734 11.20 -8.45 5.36
CA THR A 734 12.29 -8.24 6.32
C THR A 734 11.72 -7.58 7.56
N VAL A 735 11.82 -8.24 8.71
CA VAL A 735 11.21 -7.83 9.98
C VAL A 735 12.32 -7.62 11.00
N THR A 736 12.62 -6.37 11.31
CA THR A 736 13.78 -6.05 12.16
C THR A 736 13.50 -4.99 13.23
N GLY A 737 13.93 -5.25 14.47
CA GLY A 737 13.91 -4.24 15.53
C GLY A 737 12.51 -3.80 15.98
N ASN A 738 11.48 -4.62 15.76
CA ASN A 738 10.11 -4.30 16.19
C ASN A 738 9.89 -4.69 17.67
N SER A 739 9.03 -3.94 18.37
CA SER A 739 8.59 -4.21 19.73
C SER A 739 7.14 -4.72 19.72
N ILE A 740 6.92 -5.96 20.12
CA ILE A 740 5.62 -6.64 19.99
C ILE A 740 5.22 -7.21 21.37
N SER A 741 4.12 -6.74 21.96
CA SER A 741 3.75 -7.17 23.33
C SER A 741 2.27 -7.30 23.62
N GLY A 742 1.90 -8.22 24.52
CA GLY A 742 0.50 -8.39 24.96
C GLY A 742 -0.43 -8.99 23.91
N ASN A 743 0.11 -9.66 22.88
CA ASN A 743 -0.69 -10.26 21.80
C ASN A 743 -0.94 -11.75 22.04
N SER A 744 -1.99 -12.33 21.45
CA SER A 744 -2.14 -13.80 21.50
C SER A 744 -1.10 -14.51 20.61
N GLN A 745 -0.70 -13.87 19.52
CA GLN A 745 0.46 -14.28 18.72
C GLN A 745 1.35 -13.06 18.49
N GLY A 746 2.64 -13.15 18.80
CA GLY A 746 3.59 -12.08 18.52
C GLY A 746 3.88 -11.97 17.02
N ILE A 747 4.68 -12.89 16.47
CA ILE A 747 4.92 -13.02 15.02
C ILE A 747 4.45 -14.41 14.56
N GLN A 748 3.43 -14.44 13.72
CA GLN A 748 2.91 -15.65 13.11
C GLN A 748 3.31 -15.74 11.64
N MET A 749 3.97 -16.83 11.27
CA MET A 749 4.34 -17.17 9.90
C MET A 749 3.56 -18.40 9.46
N SER A 750 2.95 -18.34 8.27
CA SER A 750 2.22 -19.49 7.73
C SER A 750 2.26 -19.58 6.21
N THR A 751 2.48 -20.78 5.67
CA THR A 751 2.33 -21.10 4.24
C THR A 751 3.35 -20.38 3.35
N TYR A 752 4.49 -21.03 3.08
CA TYR A 752 5.54 -20.54 2.16
C TYR A 752 6.13 -19.18 2.57
N VAL A 753 6.50 -19.00 3.83
CA VAL A 753 7.18 -17.77 4.27
C VAL A 753 8.70 -17.93 4.14
N TYR A 754 9.35 -16.94 3.54
CA TYR A 754 10.81 -16.84 3.34
C TYR A 754 11.36 -15.55 3.95
N ALA A 755 10.76 -15.13 5.07
CA ALA A 755 11.04 -13.86 5.72
C ALA A 755 12.35 -13.90 6.52
N THR A 756 12.99 -12.74 6.66
CA THR A 756 14.06 -12.53 7.64
C THR A 756 13.46 -11.85 8.86
N VAL A 757 13.56 -12.47 10.03
CA VAL A 757 13.00 -11.99 11.30
C VAL A 757 14.13 -11.87 12.31
N THR A 758 14.64 -10.65 12.52
CA THR A 758 15.86 -10.43 13.28
C THR A 758 15.81 -9.29 14.28
N GLY A 759 16.41 -9.46 15.46
CA GLY A 759 16.56 -8.36 16.43
C GLY A 759 15.24 -7.80 16.98
N ASN A 760 14.12 -8.54 16.86
CA ASN A 760 12.83 -8.10 17.39
C ASN A 760 12.72 -8.41 18.88
N THR A 761 11.99 -7.57 19.61
CA THR A 761 11.69 -7.76 21.05
C THR A 761 10.22 -8.12 21.22
N LEU A 762 9.95 -9.31 21.73
CA LEU A 762 8.62 -9.86 21.93
C LEU A 762 8.40 -10.09 23.43
N THR A 763 7.41 -9.42 24.02
CA THR A 763 7.20 -9.46 25.48
C THR A 763 5.75 -9.81 25.86
N ASN A 764 5.55 -10.80 26.72
CA ASN A 764 4.22 -11.19 27.24
C ASN A 764 3.19 -11.46 26.13
N ASN A 765 3.63 -12.01 25.00
CA ASN A 765 2.69 -12.54 24.01
C ASN A 765 2.37 -13.99 24.40
N GLN A 766 1.13 -14.46 24.22
CA GLN A 766 0.80 -15.85 24.58
C GLN A 766 1.73 -16.83 23.83
N ASN A 767 1.84 -16.67 22.51
CA ASN A 767 2.95 -17.23 21.74
C ASN A 767 3.85 -16.11 21.21
N GLY A 768 5.17 -16.23 21.40
CA GLY A 768 6.15 -15.29 20.87
C GLY A 768 6.24 -15.32 19.35
N ILE A 769 6.94 -16.33 18.80
CA ILE A 769 7.08 -16.54 17.36
C ILE A 769 6.53 -17.92 17.00
N THR A 770 5.64 -17.98 16.01
CA THR A 770 5.07 -19.25 15.54
C THR A 770 5.28 -19.44 14.05
N GLU A 771 5.74 -20.61 13.63
CA GLU A 771 5.80 -21.04 12.23
C GLU A 771 4.87 -22.23 11.99
N PHE A 772 4.11 -22.17 10.90
CA PHE A 772 3.26 -23.26 10.42
C PHE A 772 3.39 -23.47 8.91
N TYR A 773 3.58 -24.72 8.48
CA TYR A 773 3.44 -25.17 7.10
C TYR A 773 4.44 -24.56 6.09
N TYR A 774 5.33 -25.41 5.58
CA TYR A 774 6.11 -25.20 4.34
C TYR A 774 6.84 -23.85 4.25
N SER A 775 7.41 -23.34 5.34
CA SER A 775 8.17 -22.09 5.35
C SER A 775 9.67 -22.32 5.52
N ASP A 776 10.49 -21.37 5.09
CA ASP A 776 11.94 -21.39 5.27
C ASP A 776 12.41 -19.98 5.72
N PRO A 777 11.99 -19.52 6.91
CA PRO A 777 12.36 -18.21 7.43
C PRO A 777 13.75 -18.24 8.10
N ALA A 778 14.39 -17.07 8.18
CA ALA A 778 15.55 -16.85 9.03
C ALA A 778 15.14 -16.06 10.28
N VAL A 779 14.96 -16.75 11.39
CA VAL A 779 14.51 -16.21 12.69
C VAL A 779 15.66 -16.21 13.68
N THR A 780 16.44 -15.12 13.73
CA THR A 780 17.67 -15.08 14.54
C THR A 780 17.84 -13.79 15.33
N GLY A 781 18.51 -13.85 16.49
CA GLY A 781 18.80 -12.65 17.28
C GLY A 781 17.59 -11.97 17.92
N ASN A 782 16.43 -12.63 17.98
CA ASN A 782 15.23 -12.07 18.61
C ASN A 782 15.26 -12.31 20.13
N THR A 783 14.64 -11.41 20.88
CA THR A 783 14.44 -11.54 22.33
C THR A 783 12.97 -11.81 22.62
N VAL A 784 12.65 -12.97 23.19
CA VAL A 784 11.29 -13.39 23.54
C VAL A 784 11.19 -13.59 25.05
N THR A 785 10.39 -12.77 25.72
CA THR A 785 10.32 -12.73 27.19
C THR A 785 8.88 -12.81 27.69
N GLY A 786 8.57 -13.77 28.56
CA GLY A 786 7.22 -13.94 29.10
C GLY A 786 6.21 -14.45 28.05
N GLY A 787 5.07 -14.96 28.51
CA GLY A 787 4.10 -15.66 27.66
C GLY A 787 3.98 -17.13 28.00
N GLU A 788 3.23 -17.89 27.20
CA GLU A 788 3.12 -19.34 27.31
C GLU A 788 4.26 -20.03 26.56
N THR A 789 4.36 -19.82 25.25
CA THR A 789 5.37 -20.44 24.39
C THR A 789 6.26 -19.38 23.72
N GLY A 790 7.57 -19.52 23.83
CA GLY A 790 8.53 -18.59 23.23
C GLY A 790 8.58 -18.70 21.71
N ILE A 791 9.05 -19.84 21.19
CA ILE A 791 9.05 -20.14 19.75
C ILE A 791 8.35 -21.48 19.51
N LEU A 792 7.40 -21.52 18.57
CA LEU A 792 6.71 -22.73 18.12
C LEU A 792 6.99 -22.99 16.64
N VAL A 793 7.38 -24.21 16.30
CA VAL A 793 7.84 -24.59 14.94
C VAL A 793 7.18 -25.87 14.45
N SER A 794 6.79 -25.95 13.17
CA SER A 794 6.24 -27.17 12.54
C SER A 794 7.30 -27.95 11.73
N LEU A 795 7.20 -29.29 11.65
CA LEU A 795 8.19 -30.13 10.93
C LEU A 795 8.37 -29.86 9.43
N TYR A 796 7.44 -29.15 8.78
CA TYR A 796 7.57 -28.85 7.34
C TYR A 796 8.37 -27.56 7.08
N THR A 797 9.07 -27.05 8.09
CA THR A 797 9.94 -25.89 7.93
C THR A 797 11.39 -26.28 7.71
N ALA A 798 12.06 -25.57 6.81
CA ALA A 798 13.51 -25.66 6.62
C ALA A 798 14.26 -24.47 7.26
N GLY A 799 13.55 -23.59 7.97
CA GLY A 799 14.07 -22.32 8.46
C GLY A 799 15.15 -22.42 9.54
N ASP A 800 15.93 -21.35 9.68
CA ASP A 800 16.91 -21.15 10.76
C ASP A 800 16.22 -20.44 11.94
N PHE A 801 16.25 -21.04 13.12
CA PHE A 801 15.69 -20.49 14.35
C PHE A 801 16.75 -20.28 15.44
N SER A 802 18.02 -20.15 15.06
CA SER A 802 19.14 -20.07 16.00
C SER A 802 19.33 -18.69 16.63
N SER A 803 20.17 -18.61 17.67
CA SER A 803 20.65 -17.34 18.24
C SER A 803 19.56 -16.42 18.82
N ASN A 804 18.42 -16.98 19.25
CA ASN A 804 17.39 -16.23 19.95
C ASN A 804 17.61 -16.29 21.47
N THR A 805 17.19 -15.24 22.17
CA THR A 805 17.18 -15.15 23.64
C THR A 805 15.76 -15.37 24.14
N ILE A 806 15.51 -16.46 24.87
CA ILE A 806 14.17 -16.85 25.29
C ILE A 806 14.14 -17.02 26.80
N THR A 807 13.28 -16.24 27.50
CA THR A 807 13.26 -16.21 28.97
C THR A 807 11.85 -16.05 29.54
N GLY A 808 11.58 -16.60 30.72
CA GLY A 808 10.37 -16.32 31.50
C GLY A 808 9.04 -16.82 30.90
N ASN A 809 9.07 -17.74 29.93
CA ASN A 809 7.86 -18.35 29.34
C ASN A 809 7.31 -19.46 30.27
N SER A 810 5.99 -19.55 30.41
CA SER A 810 5.36 -20.43 31.41
C SER A 810 5.16 -21.88 30.98
N ASN A 811 5.14 -22.15 29.66
CA ASN A 811 4.96 -23.49 29.11
C ASN A 811 6.25 -24.00 28.44
N PHE A 812 6.57 -23.49 27.24
CA PHE A 812 7.75 -23.92 26.49
C PHE A 812 8.63 -22.73 26.09
N GLY A 813 9.94 -22.88 26.21
CA GLY A 813 10.88 -21.96 25.56
C GLY A 813 10.83 -22.12 24.05
N VAL A 814 11.03 -23.35 23.57
CA VAL A 814 10.89 -23.75 22.17
C VAL A 814 10.04 -25.02 22.10
N GLU A 815 9.04 -25.04 21.24
CA GLU A 815 8.17 -26.19 20.97
C GLU A 815 8.24 -26.59 19.49
N VAL A 816 8.32 -27.89 19.20
CA VAL A 816 8.39 -28.44 17.83
C VAL A 816 7.27 -29.45 17.61
N TYR A 817 6.42 -29.21 16.61
CA TYR A 817 5.26 -30.05 16.30
C TYR A 817 5.58 -31.06 15.19
N LEU A 818 5.57 -32.36 15.53
CA LEU A 818 5.86 -33.46 14.60
C LEU A 818 4.61 -33.89 13.83
N ALA A 819 4.54 -33.55 12.54
CA ALA A 819 3.65 -34.19 11.57
C ALA A 819 4.50 -34.97 10.55
N TYR A 820 4.60 -36.30 10.76
CA TYR A 820 5.27 -37.32 9.93
C TYR A 820 6.80 -37.50 10.07
N PRO A 821 7.29 -38.76 10.11
CA PRO A 821 8.68 -39.10 10.48
C PRO A 821 9.74 -39.04 9.36
N ASP A 822 9.43 -38.62 8.14
CA ASP A 822 10.30 -38.86 6.96
C ASP A 822 11.12 -37.64 6.47
N PHE A 823 11.29 -36.58 7.29
CA PHE A 823 12.05 -35.37 6.90
C PHE A 823 13.14 -34.98 7.91
N ASP A 824 14.26 -34.45 7.40
CA ASP A 824 15.31 -33.82 8.21
C ASP A 824 14.71 -32.66 9.04
N PRO A 825 14.96 -32.60 10.35
CA PRO A 825 14.39 -31.57 11.21
C PRO A 825 14.98 -30.18 10.94
N PRO A 826 14.25 -29.12 11.30
CA PRO A 826 14.72 -27.75 11.14
C PRO A 826 16.01 -27.45 11.91
N GLY A 827 16.80 -26.50 11.40
CA GLY A 827 18.09 -26.10 11.96
C GLY A 827 17.95 -25.34 13.29
N LEU A 828 17.81 -26.06 14.40
CA LEU A 828 17.67 -25.49 15.75
C LEU A 828 19.02 -25.15 16.41
N GLY A 829 19.94 -24.48 15.72
CA GLY A 829 21.27 -24.12 16.26
C GLY A 829 21.26 -23.43 17.64
N LEU A 830 22.42 -23.26 18.29
CA LEU A 830 22.60 -22.77 19.68
C LEU A 830 21.66 -21.59 20.04
N ASN A 831 20.57 -21.88 20.76
CA ASN A 831 19.65 -20.89 21.34
C ASN A 831 19.94 -20.73 22.84
N THR A 832 19.84 -19.50 23.35
CA THR A 832 20.10 -19.22 24.78
C THR A 832 18.79 -19.19 25.55
N ILE A 833 18.54 -20.25 26.32
CA ILE A 833 17.34 -20.40 27.17
C ILE A 833 17.76 -20.14 28.62
N MET A 834 17.27 -19.07 29.23
CA MET A 834 17.54 -18.77 30.65
C MET A 834 16.24 -18.73 31.45
N ASN A 835 16.18 -19.56 32.49
CA ASN A 835 15.24 -19.50 33.62
C ASN A 835 13.87 -20.22 33.43
N LEU A 836 13.75 -21.42 34.02
CA LEU A 836 12.48 -22.09 34.34
C LEU A 836 12.03 -21.58 35.72
N GLY A 837 10.93 -20.83 35.78
CA GLY A 837 10.35 -20.39 37.06
C GLY A 837 9.95 -21.60 37.92
N ALA A 838 10.24 -21.56 39.21
CA ALA A 838 9.89 -22.61 40.17
C ALA A 838 8.39 -22.92 40.12
N GLY A 839 8.02 -24.04 39.49
CA GLY A 839 6.63 -24.48 39.23
C GLY A 839 6.34 -24.84 37.78
N ALA A 840 7.20 -24.46 36.83
CA ALA A 840 7.21 -25.05 35.49
C ALA A 840 8.04 -26.33 35.55
N ASP A 841 7.39 -27.46 35.85
CA ASP A 841 7.97 -28.76 35.55
C ASP A 841 8.42 -28.69 34.09
N ALA A 842 9.69 -28.99 33.81
CA ALA A 842 10.14 -29.39 32.49
C ALA A 842 9.48 -30.75 32.16
N ASN A 843 8.16 -30.75 32.08
CA ASN A 843 7.37 -31.87 31.64
C ASN A 843 7.40 -31.80 30.12
N ILE A 844 8.42 -32.44 29.57
CA ILE A 844 8.35 -33.05 28.25
C ILE A 844 7.30 -34.17 28.35
N SER A 845 6.01 -33.83 28.54
CA SER A 845 4.93 -34.78 28.77
C SER A 845 3.97 -34.79 27.58
N ASN A 846 4.53 -35.06 26.41
CA ASN A 846 3.92 -35.84 25.32
C ASN A 846 4.99 -36.07 24.25
N CYS A 847 5.97 -36.93 24.58
CA CYS A 847 6.95 -37.40 23.63
C CYS A 847 6.26 -38.22 22.52
N GLY A 848 5.92 -37.59 21.41
CA GLY A 848 6.39 -38.10 20.13
C GLY A 848 7.93 -38.08 20.13
N PRO A 849 8.62 -38.94 19.37
CA PRO A 849 9.93 -39.48 19.73
C PRO A 849 11.12 -38.50 19.85
N PHE A 850 10.94 -37.18 19.69
CA PHE A 850 12.04 -36.21 19.72
C PHE A 850 11.61 -34.87 20.37
N GLY A 851 11.60 -34.81 21.70
CA GLY A 851 11.63 -33.55 22.47
C GLY A 851 13.06 -33.23 22.90
N VAL A 852 13.51 -31.98 22.78
CA VAL A 852 14.87 -31.57 23.16
C VAL A 852 14.91 -31.26 24.67
N ASP A 853 15.66 -32.08 25.43
CA ASP A 853 15.95 -31.86 26.85
C ASP A 853 16.91 -30.68 27.03
N ALA A 854 16.50 -29.74 27.88
CA ALA A 854 17.12 -28.45 28.14
C ALA A 854 18.51 -28.52 28.81
N GLN A 855 19.04 -29.71 29.13
CA GLN A 855 20.30 -29.82 29.87
C GLN A 855 21.54 -30.16 29.03
N ASN A 856 21.45 -30.64 27.79
CA ASN A 856 22.69 -31.07 27.09
C ASN A 856 22.82 -30.92 25.56
N ASN A 857 21.88 -30.34 24.81
CA ASN A 857 22.11 -29.85 23.43
C ASN A 857 23.10 -30.67 22.55
N THR A 858 22.99 -32.00 22.55
CA THR A 858 23.70 -32.87 21.62
C THR A 858 22.71 -33.87 21.04
N TRP A 859 22.63 -33.87 19.71
CA TRP A 859 21.97 -34.91 18.93
C TRP A 859 22.78 -36.21 19.02
N ASP A 860 22.56 -37.01 20.06
CA ASP A 860 23.05 -38.38 20.08
C ASP A 860 21.97 -39.32 19.55
N ASN A 861 22.29 -39.96 18.42
CA ASN A 861 21.58 -41.12 17.86
C ASN A 861 21.57 -42.26 18.90
N VAL A 862 20.63 -42.24 19.85
CA VAL A 862 20.41 -43.38 20.74
C VAL A 862 19.16 -44.11 20.28
N VAL A 863 19.41 -45.26 19.64
CA VAL A 863 18.41 -46.31 19.39
C VAL A 863 17.72 -46.63 20.73
N PRO A 864 16.37 -46.60 20.83
CA PRO A 864 15.71 -46.83 22.11
C PRO A 864 15.87 -48.29 22.52
N THR A 865 16.64 -48.52 23.57
CA THR A 865 16.68 -49.80 24.29
C THR A 865 15.82 -49.68 25.53
N ALA A 866 14.83 -50.57 25.60
CA ALA A 866 14.08 -51.06 26.77
C ALA A 866 13.47 -50.02 27.74
N ALA A 867 12.13 -50.09 27.80
CA ALA A 867 11.28 -49.46 28.79
C ALA A 867 11.78 -49.59 30.24
N THR A 868 11.78 -48.47 30.95
CA THR A 868 11.62 -48.43 32.41
C THR A 868 10.42 -47.53 32.74
N PRO A 869 9.55 -47.90 33.69
CA PRO A 869 8.28 -47.20 33.92
C PRO A 869 8.47 -46.01 34.86
N CYS A 870 7.89 -44.86 34.53
CA CYS A 870 7.71 -43.76 35.47
C CYS A 870 6.72 -44.19 36.56
N THR A 871 7.20 -44.23 37.80
CA THR A 871 6.40 -44.35 39.01
C THR A 871 5.69 -43.03 39.30
N ALA A 872 4.48 -42.85 38.78
CA ALA A 872 3.46 -42.06 39.47
C ALA A 872 2.81 -42.99 40.51
N THR A 873 2.77 -42.56 41.77
CA THR A 873 2.03 -43.26 42.83
C THR A 873 0.56 -43.39 42.44
N GLY A 874 0.12 -44.59 42.06
CA GLY A 874 -1.30 -44.89 41.84
C GLY A 874 -1.62 -46.08 40.91
N VAL A 875 -1.32 -47.30 41.39
CA VAL A 875 -2.01 -48.59 41.07
C VAL A 875 -1.64 -49.35 39.76
N ASP A 876 -0.78 -50.37 39.97
CA ASP A 876 -0.74 -51.79 39.54
C ASP A 876 -1.10 -52.31 38.11
N VAL A 877 -0.06 -52.96 37.52
CA VAL A 877 0.07 -54.32 36.92
C VAL A 877 -0.72 -54.69 35.66
N ALA A 878 0.01 -54.92 34.54
CA ALA A 878 0.28 -56.26 33.96
C ALA A 878 1.16 -56.20 32.70
N GLU A 879 2.25 -56.99 32.69
CA GLU A 879 3.01 -57.42 31.49
C GLU A 879 2.08 -58.16 30.49
N THR A 880 2.40 -58.21 29.19
CA THR A 880 3.19 -59.29 28.53
C THR A 880 3.10 -59.26 26.96
N ILE A 881 4.23 -59.57 26.30
CA ILE A 881 4.46 -60.18 24.94
C ILE A 881 4.19 -59.39 23.63
N GLY A 882 5.28 -58.95 23.00
CA GLY A 882 5.85 -59.55 21.78
C GLY A 882 5.25 -59.22 20.40
N GLY A 883 6.10 -58.70 19.49
CA GLY A 883 5.83 -58.71 18.05
C GLY A 883 6.63 -57.67 17.26
N SER A 884 7.66 -58.13 16.56
CA SER A 884 8.39 -57.43 15.50
C SER A 884 7.50 -57.00 14.33
N VAL A 885 7.71 -55.83 13.71
CA VAL A 885 7.68 -55.65 12.25
C VAL A 885 8.62 -54.50 11.84
N THR A 886 9.30 -54.74 10.73
CA THR A 886 10.40 -54.04 10.05
C THR A 886 9.91 -52.97 9.04
N TYR A 887 10.73 -51.91 8.90
CA TYR A 887 10.76 -50.81 7.92
C TYR A 887 9.59 -49.84 7.86
#